data_AF-A0A8C7WH23-F1
#
_entry.id   AF-A0A8C7WH23-F1
#
_cell.length_a   1.000
_cell.length_b   1.000
_cell.length_c   1.000
_cell.angle_alpha   90.00
_cell.angle_beta   90.00
_cell.angle_gamma   90.00
#
_symmetry.space_group_name_H-M   'P 1'
#
loop_
_entity.id
_entity.type
_entity.pdbx_description
1 polymer ?
#
loop_
_entity_poly.entity_id
_entity_poly.type
_entity_poly.pdbx_seq_one_letter_code
_entity_poly.pdbx_strand_id
1 'polypeptide(L)'
;MTPSQGSRKPDESRTKEELLPLATDFIDQYYTSIKRFGSKAYVDRLEEVTKEIEASGTYQLKDTELIYGAKHAWRNAARCVGRIQWSKLQVFDARDCTTAHGMYNYICNHIKYATNKGNLRSAITIFPQRTDGKRDFRVWNTQLIRYAGYKQPDGQILGDPANVEFTEICIQQGWKAPKGRFDVLPLLLQSNGNDPELFEIPQDLILEVQITHPKYDWFKDLNLKWYSLPAVSSMLLEVGGLEFTACPFSGWYMGTEIGVRDFCDSSRYNILEEVASLMALDTRKTSSLWKDQALVEINIAVLYSFQSSKVTIVDHHSATESFMKHMENEIRVRGGCPGDWVWIVPPMSGSITPVFHQEMLNYRLTPSFEYQADPWNNHVWKVNNGTPTKKRAIGFKKLAKAVKFSAKLMGQAMAKRVKATILFATETGKSQDYAKTLCEIFKHAFDAKVMSMDEYDMVDLEHETLVLAVTSTFVCLCMPVYLSFSLSFSLVLSFCSFSLSRFSVFGLGSRAYPHFCAFAHAVDTLLEELGGERILRMGEGDELCGQEESFRNWAKKVFKVGIHKKKVYGAKILQSENLQSSTSNSRSTIFVRLHTNNEDSLTYQPGDHLGIFPGNHEDLITALIEKLEDAPPVNQIVKVEFLEERNTALGVISNWLEEPRIPPCTIYQAFQYFLDITTPPSPVLLQQFASLATNDKQRKKLETLSKEYEEWKWYNNPTMVEVLEEFPSIQMPSTLLLTQLPLLQPRYYSISSSPDVHPGEIHLTVAVVSYKTRDGEGPIHHGVCSSWLNRIEAEEMVPCFVRGAPTFRLPKDHRAPCILVGPGTGIAPFRSFWEQKLFDYERDGIKSCPMILVFGCRQSQIDHIYKEETIQAKNKEVFKELYTAYSREPGRPKKYVQDVLREKLSETVYQCLREEGGHIYVCGDVGMAGDVLKTVQQIIKLQGNMTLEDAGFYISKLRDENRYHEDIFGVTLRTYEVTNRLRSESIAYIEESKKDSDE
;
A
#
# COMPACT_ATOMS: atom_id res chain seq x y z
N MET A 1 5.97 6.78 7.69
CA MET A 1 6.05 8.13 7.09
C MET A 1 7.50 8.55 7.13
N THR A 2 8.20 8.37 6.02
CA THR A 2 9.54 8.91 5.81
C THR A 2 9.44 10.40 5.49
N PRO A 3 10.29 11.27 6.05
CA PRO A 3 10.38 12.66 5.61
C PRO A 3 10.78 12.70 4.13
N SER A 4 10.16 13.60 3.36
CA SER A 4 10.45 13.85 1.94
C SER A 4 11.91 14.26 1.74
N GLN A 5 12.56 13.68 0.72
CA GLN A 5 13.88 14.11 0.23
C GLN A 5 13.80 15.58 -0.21
N GLY A 6 14.44 16.45 0.55
CA GLY A 6 14.33 17.91 0.45
C GLY A 6 14.31 18.60 1.82
N SER A 7 14.12 17.87 2.92
CA SER A 7 14.24 18.44 4.27
C SER A 7 15.71 18.76 4.57
N ARG A 8 16.03 20.06 4.73
CA ARG A 8 17.22 20.56 5.45
C ARG A 8 17.45 19.69 6.69
N LYS A 9 18.70 19.29 6.96
CA LYS A 9 18.95 18.42 8.12
C LYS A 9 18.44 19.14 9.38
N PRO A 10 17.86 18.40 10.35
CA PRO A 10 17.30 19.00 11.56
C PRO A 10 18.29 19.85 12.37
N ASP A 11 19.59 19.80 12.06
CA ASP A 11 20.68 20.41 12.83
C ASP A 11 21.40 21.55 12.07
N GLU A 12 21.08 21.77 10.79
CA GLU A 12 21.64 22.87 9.98
C GLU A 12 20.86 24.15 10.26
N SER A 13 21.46 25.35 10.26
CA SER A 13 20.77 26.65 10.37
C SER A 13 20.39 27.19 8.99
N ARG A 14 19.28 27.93 8.89
CA ARG A 14 18.84 28.64 7.66
C ARG A 14 19.87 29.71 7.29
N THR A 15 20.18 29.88 6.01
CA THR A 15 21.03 31.00 5.56
C THR A 15 20.24 32.32 5.63
N LYS A 16 20.93 33.47 5.51
CA LYS A 16 20.25 34.78 5.54
C LYS A 16 19.35 34.95 4.32
N GLU A 17 19.85 34.44 3.19
CA GLU A 17 19.24 34.43 1.87
C GLU A 17 17.97 33.58 1.87
N GLU A 18 17.95 32.45 2.58
CA GLU A 18 16.75 31.62 2.79
C GLU A 18 15.76 32.23 3.81
N LEU A 19 16.28 32.88 4.86
CA LEU A 19 15.45 33.37 5.97
C LEU A 19 14.67 34.63 5.63
N LEU A 20 15.27 35.57 4.88
CA LEU A 20 14.67 36.87 4.58
C LEU A 20 13.35 36.76 3.78
N PRO A 21 13.22 35.92 2.72
CA PRO A 21 11.96 35.75 2.02
C PRO A 21 10.85 35.17 2.92
N LEU A 22 11.20 34.20 3.79
CA LEU A 22 10.25 33.59 4.72
C LEU A 22 9.77 34.56 5.80
N ALA A 23 10.69 35.38 6.31
CA ALA A 23 10.37 36.44 7.26
C ALA A 23 9.46 37.50 6.61
N THR A 24 9.78 37.92 5.38
CA THR A 24 8.98 38.88 4.61
C THR A 24 7.57 38.38 4.37
N ASP A 25 7.42 37.16 3.83
CA ASP A 25 6.10 36.56 3.59
C ASP A 25 5.26 36.46 4.88
N PHE A 26 5.88 36.08 5.99
CA PHE A 26 5.17 36.04 7.27
C PHE A 26 4.74 37.42 7.79
N ILE A 27 5.59 38.44 7.67
CA ILE A 27 5.26 39.82 8.05
C ILE A 27 4.12 40.35 7.15
N ASP A 28 4.16 40.05 5.85
CA ASP A 28 3.10 40.39 4.90
C ASP A 28 1.77 39.76 5.31
N GLN A 29 1.77 38.46 5.62
CA GLN A 29 0.59 37.75 6.10
C GLN A 29 0.04 38.38 7.40
N TYR A 30 0.91 38.67 8.37
CA TYR A 30 0.51 39.27 9.65
C TYR A 30 -0.11 40.66 9.46
N TYR A 31 0.55 41.57 8.75
CA TYR A 31 0.05 42.93 8.52
C TYR A 31 -1.19 42.97 7.63
N THR A 32 -1.33 42.02 6.71
CA THR A 32 -2.56 41.82 5.93
C THR A 32 -3.72 41.43 6.84
N SER A 33 -3.51 40.51 7.78
CA SER A 33 -4.56 40.03 8.70
C SER A 33 -5.15 41.14 9.59
N ILE A 34 -4.32 42.12 9.97
CA ILE A 34 -4.74 43.28 10.77
C ILE A 34 -5.07 44.52 9.93
N LYS A 35 -5.18 44.37 8.61
CA LYS A 35 -5.50 45.44 7.64
C LYS A 35 -4.56 46.65 7.72
N ARG A 36 -3.26 46.40 7.91
CA ARG A 36 -2.19 47.41 7.96
C ARG A 36 -1.05 47.17 6.97
N PHE A 37 -1.25 46.26 6.02
CA PHE A 37 -0.31 46.06 4.91
C PHE A 37 -0.08 47.37 4.15
N GLY A 38 1.18 47.70 3.84
CA GLY A 38 1.57 48.95 3.19
C GLY A 38 1.56 50.21 4.08
N SER A 39 1.21 50.09 5.37
CA SER A 39 1.29 51.23 6.30
C SER A 39 2.74 51.57 6.67
N LYS A 40 2.98 52.76 7.22
CA LYS A 40 4.32 53.14 7.71
C LYS A 40 4.88 52.14 8.74
N ALA A 41 4.06 51.68 9.68
CA ALA A 41 4.47 50.69 10.67
C ALA A 41 4.87 49.34 10.06
N TYR A 42 4.24 48.95 8.95
CA TYR A 42 4.61 47.76 8.18
C TYR A 42 5.98 47.93 7.52
N VAL A 43 6.20 49.04 6.81
CA VAL A 43 7.48 49.32 6.13
C VAL A 43 8.62 49.42 7.15
N ASP A 44 8.41 50.16 8.24
CA ASP A 44 9.39 50.31 9.31
C ASP A 44 9.74 48.95 9.95
N ARG A 45 8.74 48.05 10.12
CA ARG A 45 8.97 46.70 10.66
C ARG A 45 9.74 45.80 9.68
N LEU A 46 9.43 45.87 8.39
CA LEU A 46 10.15 45.08 7.39
C LEU A 46 11.62 45.52 7.32
N GLU A 47 11.89 46.83 7.37
CA GLU A 47 13.25 47.36 7.42
C GLU A 47 14.00 46.94 8.71
N GLU A 48 13.32 46.92 9.85
CA GLU A 48 13.84 46.41 11.13
C GLU A 48 14.24 44.92 11.01
N VAL A 49 13.35 44.07 10.50
CA VAL A 49 13.59 42.62 10.32
C VAL A 49 14.75 42.37 9.35
N THR A 50 14.78 43.08 8.21
CA THR A 50 15.88 42.95 7.24
C THR A 50 17.22 43.30 7.88
N LYS A 51 17.29 44.43 8.61
CA LYS A 51 18.52 44.83 9.33
C LYS A 51 18.95 43.81 10.38
N GLU A 52 18.01 43.22 11.12
CA GLU A 52 18.32 42.17 12.11
C GLU A 52 18.93 40.93 11.46
N ILE A 53 18.34 40.46 10.35
CA ILE A 53 18.82 39.28 9.61
C ILE A 53 20.20 39.55 9.00
N GLU A 54 20.39 40.71 8.38
CA GLU A 54 21.68 41.13 7.81
C GLU A 54 22.76 41.21 8.89
N ALA A 55 22.46 41.78 10.05
CA ALA A 55 23.42 41.96 11.13
C ALA A 55 23.76 40.67 11.89
N SER A 56 22.76 39.82 12.17
CA SER A 56 22.89 38.71 13.13
C SER A 56 22.65 37.31 12.56
N GLY A 57 22.15 37.20 11.32
CA GLY A 57 21.76 35.93 10.72
C GLY A 57 20.38 35.43 11.12
N THR A 58 19.65 36.19 11.94
CA THR A 58 18.31 35.85 12.45
C THR A 58 17.54 37.12 12.79
N TYR A 59 16.26 37.01 13.13
CA TYR A 59 15.47 38.11 13.70
C TYR A 59 14.64 37.64 14.90
N GLN A 60 14.00 38.57 15.60
CA GLN A 60 13.08 38.28 16.71
C GLN A 60 11.65 38.68 16.37
N LEU A 61 10.70 37.78 16.63
CA LEU A 61 9.27 38.10 16.55
C LEU A 61 8.85 39.00 17.69
N LYS A 62 7.98 39.97 17.40
CA LYS A 62 7.22 40.71 18.43
C LYS A 62 6.16 39.81 19.05
N ASP A 63 5.71 40.10 20.27
CA ASP A 63 4.72 39.26 20.98
C ASP A 63 3.45 39.01 20.14
N THR A 64 2.95 40.05 19.46
CA THR A 64 1.78 39.95 18.60
C THR A 64 2.02 39.08 17.35
N GLU A 65 3.24 39.10 16.82
CA GLU A 65 3.65 38.28 15.67
C GLU A 65 3.76 36.81 16.12
N LEU A 66 4.38 36.53 17.27
CA LEU A 66 4.48 35.19 17.85
C LEU A 66 3.09 34.60 18.12
N ILE A 67 2.18 35.38 18.71
CA ILE A 67 0.79 34.96 18.97
C ILE A 67 0.07 34.62 17.67
N TYR A 68 0.23 35.47 16.64
CA TYR A 68 -0.37 35.23 15.33
C TYR A 68 0.18 33.96 14.69
N GLY A 69 1.50 33.78 14.72
CA GLY A 69 2.19 32.64 14.15
C GLY A 69 1.78 31.31 14.76
N ALA A 70 1.79 31.21 16.10
CA ALA A 70 1.40 30.00 16.82
C ALA A 70 -0.07 29.61 16.57
N LYS A 71 -0.97 30.61 16.53
CA LYS A 71 -2.39 30.41 16.20
C LYS A 71 -2.58 29.88 14.77
N HIS A 72 -1.87 30.44 13.80
CA HIS A 72 -1.95 30.02 12.41
C HIS A 72 -1.29 28.65 12.17
N ALA A 73 -0.22 28.33 12.88
CA ALA A 73 0.37 26.98 12.84
C ALA A 73 -0.64 25.91 13.26
N TRP A 74 -1.45 26.17 14.31
CA TRP A 74 -2.52 25.25 14.69
C TRP A 74 -3.67 25.21 13.67
N ARG A 75 -4.07 26.38 13.13
CA ARG A 75 -5.05 26.49 12.03
C ARG A 75 -4.63 25.65 10.80
N ASN A 76 -3.33 25.55 10.54
CA ASN A 76 -2.74 24.86 9.40
C ASN A 76 -2.43 23.37 9.66
N ALA A 77 -2.63 22.86 10.88
CA ALA A 77 -2.19 21.53 11.27
C ALA A 77 -3.01 20.40 10.62
N ALA A 78 -2.44 19.74 9.60
CA ALA A 78 -3.11 18.70 8.80
C ALA A 78 -3.60 17.47 9.59
N ARG A 79 -3.03 17.20 10.78
CA ARG A 79 -3.32 16.03 11.62
C ARG A 79 -4.17 16.31 12.86
N CYS A 80 -4.71 17.53 13.01
CA CYS A 80 -5.50 17.88 14.19
C CYS A 80 -6.98 18.08 13.81
N VAL A 81 -7.85 17.13 14.18
CA VAL A 81 -9.30 17.23 13.93
C VAL A 81 -9.94 18.40 14.72
N GLY A 82 -9.46 18.68 15.93
CA GLY A 82 -10.03 19.69 16.84
C GLY A 82 -9.61 21.15 16.59
N ARG A 83 -8.98 21.46 15.45
CA ARG A 83 -8.30 22.76 15.24
C ARG A 83 -9.22 23.95 14.93
N ILE A 84 -10.54 23.81 14.94
CA ILE A 84 -11.45 24.95 14.73
C ILE A 84 -11.27 26.05 15.80
N GLN A 85 -10.78 25.69 16.99
CA GLN A 85 -10.62 26.59 18.14
C GLN A 85 -9.28 27.35 18.11
N TRP A 86 -8.55 27.29 16.99
CA TRP A 86 -7.22 27.91 16.82
C TRP A 86 -7.14 29.37 17.28
N SER A 87 -8.21 30.14 17.08
CA SER A 87 -8.27 31.56 17.47
C SER A 87 -8.24 31.78 18.99
N LYS A 88 -8.63 30.78 19.79
CA LYS A 88 -8.67 30.81 21.26
C LYS A 88 -7.40 30.31 21.93
N LEU A 89 -6.39 29.89 21.17
CA LEU A 89 -5.13 29.41 21.74
C LEU A 89 -4.47 30.47 22.62
N GLN A 90 -4.22 30.13 23.88
CA GLN A 90 -3.40 30.95 24.77
C GLN A 90 -1.93 30.69 24.48
N VAL A 91 -1.16 31.75 24.25
CA VAL A 91 0.29 31.66 24.03
C VAL A 91 1.00 32.18 25.28
N PHE A 92 1.92 31.39 25.81
CA PHE A 92 2.89 31.80 26.82
C PHE A 92 4.24 31.99 26.14
N ASP A 93 4.69 33.24 26.06
CA ASP A 93 6.04 33.54 25.60
C ASP A 93 7.03 33.22 26.73
N ALA A 94 7.90 32.25 26.49
CA ALA A 94 8.96 31.82 27.40
C ALA A 94 10.33 31.93 26.71
N ARG A 95 10.46 32.80 25.70
CA ARG A 95 11.72 33.04 24.97
C ARG A 95 12.78 33.75 25.82
N ASP A 96 12.42 34.25 27.00
CA ASP A 96 13.33 34.79 28.01
C ASP A 96 14.00 33.68 28.86
N CYS A 97 13.54 32.44 28.75
CA CYS A 97 14.04 31.32 29.54
C CYS A 97 15.48 30.94 29.17
N THR A 98 16.35 30.80 30.17
CA THR A 98 17.78 30.49 29.97
C THR A 98 18.23 29.16 30.59
N THR A 99 17.42 28.54 31.45
CA THR A 99 17.81 27.35 32.24
C THR A 99 16.75 26.25 32.19
N ALA A 100 17.15 24.99 32.39
CA ALA A 100 16.23 23.86 32.43
C ALA A 100 15.21 23.96 33.58
N HIS A 101 15.64 24.48 34.74
CA HIS A 101 14.75 24.78 35.85
C HIS A 101 13.73 25.88 35.51
N GLY A 102 14.13 26.90 34.74
CA GLY A 102 13.21 27.88 34.18
C GLY A 102 12.16 27.24 33.27
N MET A 103 12.59 26.32 32.40
CA MET A 103 11.67 25.56 31.53
C MET A 103 10.66 24.77 32.35
N TYR A 104 11.12 24.09 33.41
CA TYR A 104 10.28 23.33 34.31
C TYR A 104 9.18 24.20 34.94
N ASN A 105 9.51 25.40 35.41
CA ASN A 105 8.54 26.32 36.00
C ASN A 105 7.48 26.78 34.98
N TYR A 106 7.91 27.12 33.76
CA TYR A 106 7.00 27.47 32.66
C TYR A 106 6.08 26.31 32.28
N ILE A 107 6.60 25.08 32.24
CA ILE A 107 5.84 23.86 31.97
C ILE A 107 4.83 23.57 33.08
N CYS A 108 5.20 23.72 34.36
CA CYS A 108 4.27 23.56 35.47
C CYS A 108 3.12 24.58 35.39
N ASN A 109 3.43 25.82 35.06
CA ASN A 109 2.42 26.86 34.84
C ASN A 109 1.51 26.53 33.64
N HIS A 110 2.07 25.99 32.56
CA HIS A 110 1.30 25.50 31.41
C HIS A 110 0.32 24.41 31.85
N ILE A 111 0.78 23.36 32.53
CA ILE A 111 -0.06 22.24 32.99
C ILE A 111 -1.18 22.76 33.89
N LYS A 112 -0.87 23.64 34.84
CA LYS A 112 -1.84 24.24 35.76
C LYS A 112 -2.91 25.05 35.02
N TYR A 113 -2.50 25.92 34.11
CA TYR A 113 -3.41 26.76 33.32
C TYR A 113 -4.29 25.91 32.40
N ALA A 114 -3.68 24.97 31.67
CA ALA A 114 -4.37 24.17 30.67
C ALA A 114 -5.31 23.15 31.30
N THR A 115 -4.95 22.56 32.45
CA THR A 115 -5.80 21.59 33.15
C THR A 115 -7.05 22.25 33.76
N ASN A 116 -6.92 23.47 34.31
CA ASN A 116 -8.03 24.30 34.80
C ASN A 116 -9.15 23.51 35.52
N LYS A 117 -8.76 22.67 36.49
CA LYS A 117 -9.66 21.82 37.29
C LYS A 117 -10.60 20.93 36.46
N GLY A 118 -10.12 20.43 35.32
CA GLY A 118 -10.88 19.58 34.40
C GLY A 118 -11.48 20.32 33.21
N ASN A 119 -11.72 21.63 33.30
CA ASN A 119 -12.22 22.42 32.17
C ASN A 119 -11.06 22.87 31.27
N LEU A 120 -10.56 21.93 30.46
CA LEU A 120 -9.31 22.06 29.71
C LEU A 120 -9.29 23.30 28.79
N ARG A 121 -8.14 23.98 28.75
CA ARG A 121 -7.89 25.17 27.91
C ARG A 121 -6.75 24.92 26.95
N SER A 122 -6.94 25.29 25.69
CA SER A 122 -5.85 25.22 24.71
C SER A 122 -4.76 26.23 25.03
N ALA A 123 -3.54 25.75 25.21
CA ALA A 123 -2.38 26.58 25.49
C ALA A 123 -1.15 26.10 24.73
N ILE A 124 -0.23 27.01 24.45
CA ILE A 124 1.11 26.70 23.96
C ILE A 124 2.12 27.53 24.74
N THR A 125 3.23 26.93 25.13
CA THR A 125 4.38 27.66 25.71
C THR A 125 5.53 27.58 24.74
N ILE A 126 6.09 28.71 24.34
CA ILE A 126 7.12 28.79 23.30
C ILE A 126 8.44 29.20 23.95
N PHE A 127 9.41 28.28 23.94
CA PHE A 127 10.76 28.51 24.44
C PHE A 127 11.64 29.18 23.37
N PRO A 128 12.88 29.59 23.69
CA PRO A 128 13.74 30.29 22.73
C PRO A 128 13.90 29.56 21.40
N GLN A 129 13.95 30.33 20.32
CA GLN A 129 14.17 29.79 18.97
C GLN A 129 15.56 29.17 18.84
N ARG A 130 15.66 28.21 17.93
CA ARG A 130 16.93 27.69 17.44
C ARG A 130 17.72 28.80 16.77
N THR A 131 19.03 28.82 17.02
CA THR A 131 19.97 29.76 16.39
C THR A 131 20.99 29.04 15.51
N ASP A 132 21.57 27.93 15.99
CA ASP A 132 22.68 27.24 15.31
C ASP A 132 22.58 25.71 15.31
N GLY A 133 21.42 25.16 15.70
CA GLY A 133 21.17 23.71 15.81
C GLY A 133 21.91 23.01 16.95
N LYS A 134 22.83 23.69 17.65
CA LYS A 134 23.61 23.14 18.78
C LYS A 134 23.07 23.61 20.13
N ARG A 135 22.48 24.80 20.17
CA ARG A 135 21.97 25.48 21.37
C ARG A 135 20.45 25.37 21.53
N ASP A 136 19.88 24.25 21.12
CA ASP A 136 18.43 24.05 21.15
C ASP A 136 17.88 23.91 22.58
N PHE A 137 16.66 24.41 22.76
CA PHE A 137 15.79 24.08 23.88
C PHE A 137 14.94 22.88 23.49
N ARG A 138 14.92 21.82 24.30
CA ARG A 138 14.18 20.58 24.00
C ARG A 138 13.46 20.07 25.23
N VAL A 139 12.20 19.67 25.03
CA VAL A 139 11.48 18.77 25.94
C VAL A 139 11.62 17.37 25.35
N TRP A 140 12.28 16.46 26.05
CA TRP A 140 12.53 15.12 25.48
C TRP A 140 11.29 14.24 25.47
N ASN A 141 10.35 14.52 26.37
CA ASN A 141 9.06 13.84 26.40
C ASN A 141 8.25 14.16 25.13
N THR A 142 7.62 13.16 24.52
CA THR A 142 6.68 13.35 23.40
C THR A 142 5.44 14.15 23.81
N GLN A 143 4.96 13.93 25.03
CA GLN A 143 3.95 14.75 25.71
C GLN A 143 4.41 15.00 27.14
N LEU A 144 4.00 16.13 27.72
CA LEU A 144 4.39 16.52 29.09
C LEU A 144 4.01 15.46 30.13
N ILE A 145 2.81 14.90 30.03
CA ILE A 145 2.33 13.83 30.91
C ILE A 145 2.17 12.57 30.07
N ARG A 146 2.86 11.50 30.46
CA ARG A 146 2.82 10.17 29.84
C ARG A 146 3.07 9.11 30.91
N TYR A 147 2.57 7.91 30.67
CA TYR A 147 2.86 6.76 31.52
C TYR A 147 4.14 6.03 31.07
N ALA A 148 4.90 5.53 32.02
CA ALA A 148 6.11 4.75 31.79
C ALA A 148 5.78 3.35 31.24
N GLY A 149 6.76 2.76 30.55
CA GLY A 149 6.70 1.39 30.04
C GLY A 149 7.90 0.58 30.53
N TYR A 150 7.65 -0.54 31.20
CA TYR A 150 8.69 -1.39 31.78
C TYR A 150 8.72 -2.75 31.11
N LYS A 151 9.85 -3.04 30.46
CA LYS A 151 10.10 -4.35 29.88
C LYS A 151 10.36 -5.40 30.98
N GLN A 152 9.48 -6.39 31.06
CA GLN A 152 9.58 -7.48 32.02
C GLN A 152 10.56 -8.57 31.53
N PRO A 153 11.11 -9.40 32.45
CA PRO A 153 12.04 -10.47 32.09
C PRO A 153 11.48 -11.52 31.10
N ASP A 154 10.18 -11.76 31.15
CA ASP A 154 9.44 -12.68 30.27
C ASP A 154 9.15 -12.09 28.87
N GLY A 155 9.45 -10.80 28.67
CA GLY A 155 9.23 -10.07 27.43
C GLY A 155 7.89 -9.34 27.35
N GLN A 156 7.02 -9.44 28.37
CA GLN A 156 5.84 -8.59 28.49
C GLN A 156 6.23 -7.14 28.83
N ILE A 157 5.31 -6.22 28.63
CA ILE A 157 5.50 -4.81 28.99
C ILE A 157 4.46 -4.45 30.03
N LEU A 158 4.91 -3.92 31.16
CA LEU A 158 4.07 -3.31 32.18
C LEU A 158 3.98 -1.80 31.91
N GLY A 159 2.78 -1.26 31.84
CA GLY A 159 2.55 0.16 31.52
C GLY A 159 2.44 0.42 30.03
N ASP A 160 2.91 1.59 29.56
CA ASP A 160 2.73 2.03 28.17
C ASP A 160 3.87 1.55 27.25
N PRO A 161 3.62 0.63 26.30
CA PRO A 161 4.65 0.12 25.40
C PRO A 161 5.36 1.18 24.55
N ALA A 162 4.70 2.30 24.26
CA ALA A 162 5.30 3.33 23.43
C ALA A 162 6.43 4.08 24.14
N ASN A 163 6.48 4.05 25.47
CA ASN A 163 7.46 4.81 26.24
C ASN A 163 8.58 3.95 26.82
N VAL A 164 8.72 2.67 26.43
CA VAL A 164 9.72 1.77 27.01
C VAL A 164 11.15 2.31 26.85
N GLU A 165 11.51 2.77 25.65
CA GLU A 165 12.85 3.32 25.39
C GLU A 165 13.12 4.58 26.22
N PHE A 166 12.16 5.51 26.23
CA PHE A 166 12.30 6.75 26.99
C PHE A 166 12.29 6.51 28.52
N THR A 167 11.56 5.50 28.98
CA THR A 167 11.57 5.05 30.39
C THR A 167 12.96 4.57 30.78
N GLU A 168 13.62 3.78 29.93
CA GLU A 168 14.99 3.33 30.17
C GLU A 168 15.98 4.51 30.25
N ILE A 169 15.82 5.53 29.40
CA ILE A 169 16.61 6.76 29.44
C ILE A 169 16.39 7.51 30.77
N CYS A 170 15.14 7.69 31.20
CA CYS A 170 14.83 8.36 32.46
C CYS A 170 15.47 7.63 33.66
N ILE A 171 15.43 6.29 33.68
CA ILE A 171 16.07 5.47 34.72
C ILE A 171 17.59 5.65 34.68
N GLN A 172 18.20 5.69 33.50
CA GLN A 172 19.65 5.94 33.35
C GLN A 172 20.05 7.34 33.84
N GLN A 173 19.18 8.34 33.69
CA GLN A 173 19.35 9.69 34.23
C GLN A 173 19.05 9.80 35.74
N GLY A 174 18.82 8.67 36.42
CA GLY A 174 18.69 8.62 37.88
C GLY A 174 17.25 8.58 38.40
N TRP A 175 16.24 8.49 37.53
CA TRP A 175 14.86 8.34 37.98
C TRP A 175 14.63 6.99 38.68
N LYS A 176 14.03 7.04 39.87
CA LYS A 176 13.65 5.86 40.65
C LYS A 176 12.25 5.41 40.27
N ALA A 177 12.16 4.63 39.19
CA ALA A 177 10.92 4.06 38.69
C ALA A 177 10.10 3.31 39.77
N PRO A 178 8.85 3.70 40.05
CA PRO A 178 7.97 2.99 40.99
C PRO A 178 7.53 1.59 40.50
N LYS A 179 7.51 1.38 39.17
CA LYS A 179 7.15 0.13 38.47
C LYS A 179 5.66 -0.25 38.55
N GLY A 180 4.77 0.72 38.55
CA GLY A 180 3.33 0.57 38.37
C GLY A 180 2.88 0.63 36.90
N ARG A 181 1.62 0.23 36.64
CA ARG A 181 0.99 0.22 35.30
C ARG A 181 0.75 1.63 34.74
N PHE A 182 0.61 2.62 35.61
CA PHE A 182 0.27 4.01 35.24
C PHE A 182 1.17 4.99 35.99
N ASP A 183 2.47 4.70 36.01
CA ASP A 183 3.47 5.59 36.60
C ASP A 183 3.75 6.75 35.65
N VAL A 184 3.65 7.98 36.14
CA VAL A 184 3.92 9.17 35.33
C VAL A 184 5.42 9.36 35.16
N LEU A 185 5.86 9.53 33.91
CA LEU A 185 7.25 9.81 33.57
C LEU A 185 7.69 11.19 34.07
N PRO A 186 8.94 11.36 34.52
CA PRO A 186 9.49 12.68 34.79
C PRO A 186 9.70 13.44 33.49
N LEU A 187 9.85 14.75 33.59
CA LEU A 187 10.25 15.63 32.50
C LEU A 187 11.77 15.61 32.36
N LEU A 188 12.25 15.40 31.14
CA LEU A 188 13.67 15.48 30.81
C LEU A 188 13.87 16.71 29.91
N LEU A 189 14.46 17.76 30.48
CA LEU A 189 14.46 19.11 29.91
C LEU A 189 15.88 19.56 29.59
N GLN A 190 16.09 19.95 28.34
CA GLN A 190 17.36 20.45 27.84
C GLN A 190 17.23 21.94 27.53
N SER A 191 18.05 22.75 28.20
CA SER A 191 18.16 24.18 27.94
C SER A 191 19.45 24.50 27.18
N ASN A 192 19.33 25.27 26.09
CA ASN A 192 20.47 25.86 25.38
C ASN A 192 21.57 24.84 24.98
N GLY A 193 21.16 23.64 24.55
CA GLY A 193 22.09 22.59 24.11
C GLY A 193 22.89 21.90 25.22
N ASN A 194 22.54 22.09 26.49
CA ASN A 194 23.17 21.36 27.61
C ASN A 194 22.63 19.94 27.75
N ASP A 195 23.32 19.11 28.54
CA ASP A 195 22.79 17.81 28.93
C ASP A 195 21.42 18.01 29.62
N PRO A 196 20.44 17.13 29.36
CA PRO A 196 19.11 17.33 29.92
C PRO A 196 19.08 17.09 31.43
N GLU A 197 18.25 17.84 32.12
CA GLU A 197 17.99 17.70 33.56
C GLU A 197 16.63 17.05 33.81
N LEU A 198 16.56 16.21 34.84
CA LEU A 198 15.38 15.42 35.18
C LEU A 198 14.55 16.12 36.27
N PHE A 199 13.25 16.30 36.01
CA PHE A 199 12.30 16.92 36.94
C PHE A 199 11.04 16.06 37.09
N GLU A 200 10.68 15.74 38.33
CA GLU A 200 9.38 15.10 38.59
C GLU A 200 8.25 16.13 38.56
N ILE A 201 7.11 15.78 37.96
CA ILE A 201 5.95 16.67 37.91
C ILE A 201 5.25 16.62 39.28
N PRO A 202 4.89 17.76 39.89
CA PRO A 202 4.16 17.77 41.15
C PRO A 202 2.81 17.06 41.01
N GLN A 203 2.51 16.15 41.94
CA GLN A 203 1.33 15.28 41.85
C GLN A 203 0.00 16.06 41.80
N ASP A 204 -0.06 17.25 42.40
CA ASP A 204 -1.23 18.14 42.38
C ASP A 204 -1.51 18.77 40.99
N LEU A 205 -0.53 18.74 40.09
CA LEU A 205 -0.70 19.18 38.70
C LEU A 205 -1.19 18.06 37.78
N ILE A 206 -1.11 16.80 38.21
CA ILE A 206 -1.51 15.65 37.40
C ILE A 206 -2.95 15.29 37.76
N LEU A 207 -3.88 15.64 36.86
CA LEU A 207 -5.26 15.21 36.95
C LEU A 207 -5.45 13.89 36.19
N GLU A 208 -5.66 12.80 36.92
CA GLU A 208 -6.00 11.49 36.35
C GLU A 208 -7.50 11.22 36.52
N VAL A 209 -8.14 10.71 35.46
CA VAL A 209 -9.53 10.25 35.48
C VAL A 209 -9.52 8.73 35.63
N GLN A 210 -10.19 8.24 36.68
CA GLN A 210 -10.43 6.81 36.86
C GLN A 210 -11.52 6.34 35.90
N ILE A 211 -11.25 5.26 35.17
CA ILE A 211 -12.16 4.76 34.14
C ILE A 211 -13.14 3.77 34.77
N THR A 212 -14.42 4.09 34.62
CA THR A 212 -15.58 3.35 35.11
C THR A 212 -16.62 3.26 33.98
N HIS A 213 -17.59 2.35 34.11
CA HIS A 213 -18.61 2.14 33.10
C HIS A 213 -20.01 2.39 33.66
N PRO A 214 -20.94 3.03 32.93
CA PRO A 214 -22.30 3.30 33.42
C PRO A 214 -23.14 2.03 33.59
N LYS A 215 -22.80 0.95 32.89
CA LYS A 215 -23.56 -0.32 32.88
C LYS A 215 -22.84 -1.47 33.59
N TYR A 216 -21.51 -1.46 33.62
CA TYR A 216 -20.71 -2.61 34.06
C TYR A 216 -19.89 -2.23 35.30
N ASP A 217 -20.40 -2.56 36.49
CA ASP A 217 -19.75 -2.18 37.75
C ASP A 217 -18.35 -2.75 37.92
N TRP A 218 -18.07 -3.91 37.31
CA TRP A 218 -16.76 -4.56 37.36
C TRP A 218 -15.66 -3.79 36.61
N PHE A 219 -16.02 -2.80 35.78
CA PHE A 219 -15.04 -2.06 34.99
C PHE A 219 -14.05 -1.28 35.88
N LYS A 220 -14.49 -0.85 37.08
CA LYS A 220 -13.64 -0.21 38.09
C LYS A 220 -12.51 -1.12 38.58
N ASP A 221 -12.73 -2.44 38.56
CA ASP A 221 -11.78 -3.43 39.06
C ASP A 221 -10.61 -3.65 38.07
N LEU A 222 -10.75 -3.19 36.82
CA LEU A 222 -9.65 -3.12 35.86
C LEU A 222 -8.58 -2.08 36.25
N ASN A 223 -8.92 -1.18 37.19
CA ASN A 223 -8.05 -0.11 37.70
C ASN A 223 -7.42 0.74 36.58
N LEU A 224 -8.17 0.97 35.50
CA LEU A 224 -7.76 1.80 34.38
C LEU A 224 -7.90 3.27 34.75
N LYS A 225 -6.90 4.07 34.37
CA LYS A 225 -6.93 5.52 34.49
C LYS A 225 -6.21 6.18 33.34
N TRP A 226 -6.54 7.45 33.11
CA TRP A 226 -5.88 8.25 32.09
C TRP A 226 -5.70 9.69 32.55
N TYR A 227 -4.55 10.30 32.24
CA TYR A 227 -4.31 11.70 32.54
C TYR A 227 -5.15 12.60 31.63
N SER A 228 -5.63 13.73 32.16
CA SER A 228 -6.61 14.55 31.46
C SER A 228 -6.03 15.40 30.33
N LEU A 229 -4.77 15.81 30.44
CA LEU A 229 -4.18 16.86 29.59
C LEU A 229 -3.25 16.28 28.49
N PRO A 230 -3.68 16.24 27.22
CA PRO A 230 -2.81 15.85 26.10
C PRO A 230 -1.93 17.03 25.67
N ALA A 231 -0.79 17.22 26.34
CA ALA A 231 0.15 18.29 26.03
C ALA A 231 1.33 17.76 25.18
N VAL A 232 1.26 17.87 23.86
CA VAL A 232 2.30 17.46 22.90
C VAL A 232 3.49 18.41 22.97
N SER A 233 4.70 17.87 23.12
CA SER A 233 5.92 18.65 23.35
C SER A 233 7.08 18.34 22.40
N SER A 234 6.97 17.31 21.56
CA SER A 234 8.01 16.91 20.60
C SER A 234 7.82 17.43 19.17
N MET A 235 6.94 18.42 18.98
CA MET A 235 6.75 19.08 17.68
C MET A 235 7.51 20.41 17.64
N LEU A 236 8.08 20.70 16.47
CA LEU A 236 8.70 21.99 16.15
C LEU A 236 7.60 22.96 15.72
N LEU A 237 7.66 24.20 16.19
CA LEU A 237 6.87 25.29 15.63
C LEU A 237 7.74 26.09 14.67
N GLU A 238 7.29 26.26 13.43
CA GLU A 238 7.92 27.12 12.43
C GLU A 238 7.06 28.37 12.20
N VAL A 239 7.67 29.55 12.31
CA VAL A 239 7.03 30.86 12.11
C VAL A 239 7.97 31.80 11.37
N GLY A 240 7.65 32.15 10.12
CA GLY A 240 8.40 33.13 9.34
C GLY A 240 9.87 32.77 9.15
N GLY A 241 10.16 31.49 8.97
CA GLY A 241 11.51 30.96 8.86
C GLY A 241 12.24 30.76 10.19
N LEU A 242 11.63 31.10 11.34
CA LEU A 242 12.18 30.80 12.66
C LEU A 242 11.69 29.45 13.17
N GLU A 243 12.57 28.72 13.84
CA GLU A 243 12.33 27.37 14.31
C GLU A 243 12.34 27.33 15.84
N PHE A 244 11.24 26.90 16.45
CA PHE A 244 11.10 26.75 17.89
C PHE A 244 10.99 25.27 18.23
N THR A 245 12.04 24.73 18.85
CA THR A 245 12.24 23.29 19.04
C THR A 245 11.59 22.73 20.31
N ALA A 246 11.23 23.60 21.25
CA ALA A 246 10.45 23.27 22.45
C ALA A 246 9.18 24.13 22.51
N CYS A 247 8.04 23.54 22.15
CA CYS A 247 6.76 24.22 22.08
C CYS A 247 5.62 23.33 22.62
N PRO A 248 5.59 23.00 23.93
CA PRO A 248 4.50 22.22 24.49
C PRO A 248 3.16 22.88 24.20
N PHE A 249 2.30 22.13 23.51
CA PHE A 249 0.97 22.52 23.05
C PHE A 249 -0.07 21.57 23.64
N SER A 250 -1.14 22.11 24.20
CA SER A 250 -2.24 21.35 24.79
C SER A 250 -3.58 21.66 24.15
N GLY A 251 -4.40 20.60 24.05
CA GLY A 251 -5.82 20.66 23.72
C GLY A 251 -6.60 19.73 24.65
N TRP A 252 -7.60 19.04 24.11
CA TRP A 252 -8.32 17.98 24.81
C TRP A 252 -8.46 16.75 23.92
N TYR A 253 -8.74 15.62 24.55
CA TYR A 253 -8.87 14.35 23.85
C TYR A 253 -10.17 14.27 23.04
N MET A 254 -10.07 13.65 21.87
CA MET A 254 -11.19 12.92 21.28
C MET A 254 -11.25 11.54 21.94
N GLY A 255 -12.44 11.09 22.34
CA GLY A 255 -12.61 9.86 23.13
C GLY A 255 -11.91 8.64 22.55
N THR A 256 -11.90 8.51 21.22
CA THR A 256 -11.29 7.37 20.52
C THR A 256 -9.78 7.32 20.66
N GLU A 257 -9.09 8.41 20.99
CA GLU A 257 -7.64 8.34 21.21
C GLU A 257 -7.30 7.56 22.48
N ILE A 258 -8.08 7.76 23.55
CA ILE A 258 -7.91 6.98 24.77
C ILE A 258 -8.55 5.60 24.60
N GLY A 259 -9.85 5.57 24.26
CA GLY A 259 -10.66 4.36 24.27
C GLY A 259 -10.26 3.36 23.21
N VAL A 260 -9.88 3.83 22.01
CA VAL A 260 -9.61 2.96 20.86
C VAL A 260 -8.11 2.83 20.64
N ARG A 261 -7.37 3.93 20.45
CA ARG A 261 -5.93 3.81 20.16
C ARG A 261 -5.12 3.39 21.38
N ASP A 262 -5.25 4.09 22.50
CA ASP A 262 -4.40 3.83 23.66
C ASP A 262 -4.79 2.52 24.39
N PHE A 263 -6.08 2.30 24.65
CA PHE A 263 -6.53 1.11 25.36
C PHE A 263 -6.67 -0.14 24.48
N CYS A 264 -7.19 -0.02 23.26
CA CYS A 264 -7.53 -1.19 22.45
C CYS A 264 -6.43 -1.64 21.48
N ASP A 265 -5.54 -0.75 21.01
CA ASP A 265 -4.54 -1.17 20.02
C ASP A 265 -3.60 -2.24 20.58
N SER A 266 -3.34 -3.26 19.75
CA SER A 266 -2.47 -4.39 20.09
C SER A 266 -1.01 -4.02 20.35
N SER A 267 -0.59 -2.83 19.92
CA SER A 267 0.74 -2.25 20.16
C SER A 267 0.79 -1.37 21.41
N ARG A 268 -0.35 -1.17 22.10
CA ARG A 268 -0.51 -0.34 23.30
C ARG A 268 -1.00 -1.20 24.48
N TYR A 269 -2.06 -0.83 25.18
CA TYR A 269 -2.53 -1.56 26.37
C TYR A 269 -3.30 -2.84 26.02
N ASN A 270 -3.84 -2.97 24.81
CA ASN A 270 -4.48 -4.18 24.27
C ASN A 270 -5.51 -4.85 25.21
N ILE A 271 -6.41 -4.07 25.83
CA ILE A 271 -7.36 -4.59 26.85
C ILE A 271 -8.62 -5.23 26.26
N LEU A 272 -8.77 -5.27 24.93
CA LEU A 272 -9.99 -5.70 24.26
C LEU A 272 -10.47 -7.09 24.71
N GLU A 273 -9.57 -8.06 24.77
CA GLU A 273 -9.90 -9.45 25.10
C GLU A 273 -10.27 -9.63 26.58
N GLU A 274 -9.62 -8.87 27.48
CA GLU A 274 -9.94 -8.83 28.91
C GLU A 274 -11.36 -8.29 29.14
N VAL A 275 -11.69 -7.16 28.51
CA VAL A 275 -13.03 -6.55 28.58
C VAL A 275 -14.09 -7.46 27.96
N ALA A 276 -13.82 -8.04 26.79
CA ALA A 276 -14.75 -8.95 26.13
C ALA A 276 -15.07 -10.18 26.98
N SER A 277 -14.07 -10.73 27.67
CA SER A 277 -14.24 -11.86 28.59
C SER A 277 -15.14 -11.50 29.78
N LEU A 278 -14.94 -10.32 30.37
CA LEU A 278 -15.77 -9.83 31.50
C LEU A 278 -17.20 -9.46 31.08
N MET A 279 -17.38 -9.07 29.82
CA MET A 279 -18.70 -8.90 29.21
C MET A 279 -19.37 -10.22 28.81
N ALA A 280 -18.69 -11.36 28.99
CA ALA A 280 -19.13 -12.68 28.54
C ALA A 280 -19.43 -12.74 27.03
N LEU A 281 -18.67 -11.99 26.22
CA LEU A 281 -18.75 -12.03 24.76
C LEU A 281 -18.08 -13.29 24.22
N ASP A 282 -18.59 -13.82 23.11
CA ASP A 282 -17.95 -14.94 22.43
C ASP A 282 -16.72 -14.47 21.65
N THR A 283 -15.54 -14.60 22.26
CA THR A 283 -14.25 -14.21 21.66
C THR A 283 -13.73 -15.21 20.62
N ARG A 284 -14.36 -16.38 20.48
CA ARG A 284 -13.87 -17.49 19.62
C ARG A 284 -14.09 -17.22 18.14
N LYS A 285 -15.17 -16.50 17.78
CA LYS A 285 -15.52 -16.17 16.39
C LYS A 285 -15.38 -14.66 16.16
N THR A 286 -14.73 -14.23 15.09
CA THR A 286 -14.67 -12.79 14.74
C THR A 286 -16.03 -12.23 14.30
N SER A 287 -16.94 -13.08 13.82
CA SER A 287 -18.29 -12.72 13.40
C SER A 287 -19.24 -12.37 14.55
N SER A 288 -18.90 -12.70 15.80
CA SER A 288 -19.66 -12.21 16.97
C SER A 288 -19.52 -10.69 17.15
N LEU A 289 -18.61 -10.06 16.39
CA LEU A 289 -18.25 -8.66 16.51
C LEU A 289 -17.80 -8.30 17.93
N TRP A 290 -17.25 -9.28 18.68
CA TRP A 290 -16.87 -9.06 20.07
C TRP A 290 -15.84 -7.95 20.21
N LYS A 291 -14.95 -7.78 19.22
CA LYS A 291 -13.97 -6.70 19.20
C LYS A 291 -14.66 -5.35 19.08
N ASP A 292 -15.59 -5.22 18.15
CA ASP A 292 -16.35 -3.99 17.92
C ASP A 292 -17.22 -3.65 19.14
N GLN A 293 -17.90 -4.64 19.73
CA GLN A 293 -18.70 -4.46 20.93
C GLN A 293 -17.85 -4.05 22.14
N ALA A 294 -16.75 -4.76 22.41
CA ALA A 294 -15.84 -4.41 23.51
C ALA A 294 -15.20 -3.03 23.29
N LEU A 295 -14.77 -2.72 22.06
CA LEU A 295 -14.20 -1.44 21.68
C LEU A 295 -15.17 -0.28 21.92
N VAL A 296 -16.44 -0.44 21.53
CA VAL A 296 -17.49 0.55 21.77
C VAL A 296 -17.70 0.76 23.25
N GLU A 297 -17.81 -0.30 24.05
CA GLU A 297 -18.05 -0.20 25.50
C GLU A 297 -16.84 0.38 26.25
N ILE A 298 -15.61 0.11 25.82
CA ILE A 298 -14.40 0.78 26.33
C ILE A 298 -14.45 2.28 26.04
N ASN A 299 -14.82 2.67 24.82
CA ASN A 299 -14.93 4.09 24.47
C ASN A 299 -16.08 4.79 25.21
N ILE A 300 -17.20 4.09 25.47
CA ILE A 300 -18.27 4.56 26.35
C ILE A 300 -17.74 4.77 27.78
N ALA A 301 -16.96 3.83 28.32
CA ALA A 301 -16.34 3.94 29.64
C ALA A 301 -15.51 5.23 29.76
N VAL A 302 -14.69 5.52 28.75
CA VAL A 302 -13.86 6.72 28.71
C VAL A 302 -14.71 7.99 28.70
N LEU A 303 -15.67 8.09 27.76
CA LEU A 303 -16.52 9.28 27.66
C LEU A 303 -17.33 9.51 28.94
N TYR A 304 -17.95 8.46 29.48
CA TYR A 304 -18.72 8.52 30.71
C TYR A 304 -17.86 8.96 31.90
N SER A 305 -16.66 8.40 32.05
CA SER A 305 -15.77 8.70 33.17
C SER A 305 -15.29 10.14 33.15
N PHE A 306 -14.86 10.63 31.98
CA PHE A 306 -14.43 12.02 31.82
C PHE A 306 -15.59 12.99 32.10
N GLN A 307 -16.79 12.71 31.58
CA GLN A 307 -17.97 13.52 31.84
C GLN A 307 -18.37 13.52 33.33
N SER A 308 -18.38 12.35 33.97
CA SER A 308 -18.71 12.20 35.40
C SER A 308 -17.70 12.89 36.30
N SER A 309 -16.41 12.88 35.91
CA SER A 309 -15.34 13.62 36.58
C SER A 309 -15.29 15.11 36.19
N LYS A 310 -16.21 15.60 35.34
CA LYS A 310 -16.27 16.99 34.86
C LYS A 310 -14.99 17.44 34.15
N VAL A 311 -14.37 16.53 33.41
CA VAL A 311 -13.17 16.77 32.60
C VAL A 311 -13.56 16.88 31.12
N THR A 312 -13.05 17.91 30.45
CA THR A 312 -13.33 18.16 29.02
C THR A 312 -12.85 17.00 28.14
N ILE A 313 -13.77 16.44 27.37
CA ILE A 313 -13.52 15.45 26.33
C ILE A 313 -14.55 15.65 25.21
N VAL A 314 -14.23 15.24 23.98
CA VAL A 314 -15.17 15.30 22.85
C VAL A 314 -15.34 13.93 22.22
N ASP A 315 -16.56 13.59 21.81
CA ASP A 315 -16.80 12.40 21.00
C ASP A 315 -16.38 12.63 19.53
N HIS A 316 -16.14 11.53 18.82
CA HIS A 316 -15.62 11.57 17.46
C HIS A 316 -16.64 12.08 16.42
N HIS A 317 -17.95 11.97 16.66
CA HIS A 317 -18.95 12.54 15.75
C HIS A 317 -18.94 14.07 15.85
N SER A 318 -19.04 14.61 17.07
CA SER A 318 -18.98 16.07 17.29
C SER A 318 -17.66 16.68 16.80
N ALA A 319 -16.54 15.98 17.03
CA ALA A 319 -15.23 16.44 16.57
C ALA A 319 -15.14 16.51 15.04
N THR A 320 -15.67 15.51 14.34
CA THR A 320 -15.63 15.45 12.87
C THR A 320 -16.58 16.45 12.22
N GLU A 321 -17.78 16.69 12.79
CA GLU A 321 -18.65 17.79 12.36
C GLU A 321 -17.99 19.16 12.53
N SER A 322 -17.32 19.35 13.66
CA SER A 322 -16.56 20.58 13.92
C SER A 322 -15.41 20.76 12.93
N PHE A 323 -14.77 19.68 12.50
CA PHE A 323 -13.75 19.73 11.46
C PHE A 323 -14.34 20.14 10.11
N MET A 324 -15.51 19.61 9.71
CA MET A 324 -16.14 19.98 8.44
C MET A 324 -16.45 21.47 8.38
N LYS A 325 -16.96 22.05 9.47
CA LYS A 325 -17.15 23.51 9.59
C LYS A 325 -15.85 24.29 9.44
N HIS A 326 -14.74 23.78 9.99
CA HIS A 326 -13.43 24.38 9.79
C HIS A 326 -13.00 24.29 8.32
N MET A 327 -13.14 23.13 7.69
CA MET A 327 -12.80 22.90 6.29
C MET A 327 -13.59 23.81 5.35
N GLU A 328 -14.92 23.92 5.52
CA GLU A 328 -15.78 24.85 4.77
C GLU A 328 -15.31 26.31 4.90
N ASN A 329 -14.96 26.74 6.12
CA ASN A 329 -14.45 28.08 6.35
C ASN A 329 -13.10 28.32 5.64
N GLU A 330 -12.18 27.36 5.67
CA GLU A 330 -10.89 27.46 4.99
C GLU A 330 -11.02 27.43 3.47
N ILE A 331 -11.89 26.59 2.92
CA ILE A 331 -12.22 26.57 1.50
C ILE A 331 -12.76 27.94 1.08
N ARG A 332 -13.68 28.53 1.85
CA ARG A 332 -14.23 29.86 1.55
C ARG A 332 -13.19 30.98 1.62
N VAL A 333 -12.26 30.92 2.57
CA VAL A 333 -11.29 32.02 2.81
C VAL A 333 -10.06 31.92 1.89
N ARG A 334 -9.58 30.71 1.59
CA ARG A 334 -8.31 30.49 0.88
C ARG A 334 -8.34 29.38 -0.17
N GLY A 335 -9.50 28.80 -0.48
CA GLY A 335 -9.65 27.77 -1.52
C GLY A 335 -9.19 26.36 -1.13
N GLY A 336 -8.80 26.11 0.12
CA GLY A 336 -8.38 24.77 0.55
C GLY A 336 -8.12 24.60 2.05
N CYS A 337 -8.18 23.35 2.51
CA CYS A 337 -7.86 22.95 3.87
C CYS A 337 -6.91 21.74 3.87
N PRO A 338 -5.71 21.83 4.49
CA PRO A 338 -4.81 20.68 4.57
C PRO A 338 -5.39 19.61 5.50
N GLY A 339 -5.34 18.34 5.08
CA GLY A 339 -5.87 17.22 5.87
C GLY A 339 -5.16 15.91 5.55
N ASP A 340 -4.70 15.23 6.60
CA ASP A 340 -4.18 13.86 6.53
C ASP A 340 -5.32 12.90 6.91
N TRP A 341 -5.94 12.26 5.92
CA TRP A 341 -7.15 11.45 6.08
C TRP A 341 -7.00 10.39 7.19
N VAL A 342 -5.83 9.76 7.30
CA VAL A 342 -5.52 8.71 8.30
C VAL A 342 -5.62 9.24 9.75
N TRP A 343 -5.38 10.53 9.95
CA TRP A 343 -5.41 11.19 11.25
C TRP A 343 -6.72 11.93 11.53
N ILE A 344 -7.40 12.42 10.48
CA ILE A 344 -8.67 13.15 10.63
C ILE A 344 -9.85 12.19 10.80
N VAL A 345 -9.84 11.05 10.11
CA VAL A 345 -10.91 10.06 10.22
C VAL A 345 -10.73 9.25 11.50
N PRO A 346 -11.75 9.16 12.37
CA PRO A 346 -11.64 8.42 13.61
C PRO A 346 -11.53 6.91 13.35
N PRO A 347 -10.80 6.17 14.21
CA PRO A 347 -10.60 4.73 14.03
C PRO A 347 -11.86 3.90 14.33
N MET A 348 -12.85 4.49 15.00
CA MET A 348 -14.15 3.88 15.29
C MET A 348 -15.22 4.60 14.47
N SER A 349 -16.12 3.82 13.87
CA SER A 349 -17.30 4.33 13.17
C SER A 349 -16.97 5.32 12.03
N GLY A 350 -15.81 5.18 11.38
CA GLY A 350 -15.32 6.14 10.38
C GLY A 350 -16.33 6.40 9.27
N SER A 351 -16.87 5.36 8.65
CA SER A 351 -17.80 5.45 7.51
C SER A 351 -19.13 6.17 7.80
N ILE A 352 -19.46 6.42 9.06
CA ILE A 352 -20.66 7.19 9.45
C ILE A 352 -20.32 8.60 9.94
N THR A 353 -19.07 9.04 9.76
CA THR A 353 -18.64 10.41 10.00
C THR A 353 -18.50 11.18 8.69
N PRO A 354 -18.83 12.48 8.65
CA PRO A 354 -18.80 13.24 7.40
C PRO A 354 -17.39 13.37 6.81
N VAL A 355 -16.35 13.27 7.64
CA VAL A 355 -14.95 13.34 7.20
C VAL A 355 -14.50 12.13 6.38
N PHE A 356 -15.15 10.97 6.51
CA PHE A 356 -14.74 9.75 5.80
C PHE A 356 -14.93 9.87 4.29
N HIS A 357 -16.04 10.51 3.87
CA HIS A 357 -16.39 10.70 2.48
C HIS A 357 -15.73 11.93 1.84
N GLN A 358 -14.99 12.71 2.63
CA GLN A 358 -14.36 13.94 2.16
C GLN A 358 -12.94 13.65 1.66
N GLU A 359 -12.68 13.93 0.39
CA GLU A 359 -11.32 13.94 -0.14
C GLU A 359 -10.52 15.08 0.50
N MET A 360 -9.31 14.76 0.96
CA MET A 360 -8.42 15.70 1.64
C MET A 360 -7.03 15.61 1.03
N LEU A 361 -6.47 16.77 0.67
CA LEU A 361 -5.09 16.87 0.23
C LEU A 361 -4.20 17.09 1.44
N ASN A 362 -3.16 16.27 1.55
CA ASN A 362 -2.13 16.43 2.57
C ASN A 362 -1.01 17.33 2.02
N TYR A 363 -1.17 18.64 2.22
CA TYR A 363 -0.18 19.65 1.85
C TYR A 363 0.16 20.51 3.08
N ARG A 364 1.27 21.25 2.97
CA ARG A 364 1.82 22.05 4.06
C ARG A 364 1.55 23.54 3.81
N LEU A 365 1.19 24.24 4.88
CA LEU A 365 1.10 25.70 4.92
C LEU A 365 1.95 26.21 6.07
N THR A 366 2.64 27.33 5.90
CA THR A 366 3.38 28.03 6.96
C THR A 366 2.53 29.19 7.49
N PRO A 367 2.64 29.57 8.79
CA PRO A 367 3.34 28.89 9.88
C PRO A 367 2.86 27.45 10.10
N SER A 368 3.71 26.58 10.65
CA SER A 368 3.45 25.13 10.73
C SER A 368 3.97 24.44 11.98
N PHE A 369 3.42 23.27 12.29
CA PHE A 369 4.02 22.32 13.22
C PHE A 369 4.71 21.18 12.46
N GLU A 370 5.94 20.86 12.83
CA GLU A 370 6.73 19.79 12.21
C GLU A 370 7.17 18.73 13.21
N TYR A 371 7.39 17.51 12.75
CA TYR A 371 7.96 16.45 13.58
C TYR A 371 9.48 16.63 13.65
N GLN A 372 10.04 16.38 14.84
CA GLN A 372 11.47 16.38 15.08
C GLN A 372 11.94 14.96 15.40
N ALA A 373 13.20 14.65 15.09
CA ALA A 373 13.82 13.40 15.54
C ALA A 373 13.89 13.36 17.08
N ASP A 374 13.85 12.16 17.65
CA ASP A 374 14.00 11.99 19.10
C ASP A 374 15.36 12.54 19.56
N PRO A 375 15.40 13.36 20.62
CA PRO A 375 16.60 14.13 20.97
C PRO A 375 17.78 13.25 21.39
N TRP A 376 17.53 12.09 22.00
CA TRP A 376 18.58 11.16 22.42
C TRP A 376 19.33 10.48 21.26
N ASN A 377 18.78 10.49 20.04
CA ASN A 377 19.46 9.94 18.87
C ASN A 377 20.62 10.82 18.39
N ASN A 378 20.55 12.13 18.64
CA ASN A 378 21.51 13.12 18.14
C ASN A 378 22.25 13.87 19.27
N HIS A 379 21.87 13.68 20.54
CA HIS A 379 22.49 14.38 21.66
C HIS A 379 23.92 13.92 21.94
N VAL A 380 24.84 14.88 22.10
CA VAL A 380 26.24 14.63 22.46
C VAL A 380 26.45 15.03 23.92
N TRP A 381 26.67 14.04 24.79
CA TRP A 381 26.83 14.24 26.23
C TRP A 381 28.09 15.04 26.57
N LYS A 382 27.94 16.10 27.38
CA LYS A 382 29.06 16.97 27.80
C LYS A 382 29.76 16.45 29.06
N VAL A 383 29.06 15.75 29.95
CA VAL A 383 29.63 15.25 31.22
C VAL A 383 29.96 13.75 31.15
N ASN A 384 31.23 13.41 31.42
CA ASN A 384 31.77 12.06 31.40
C ASN A 384 31.45 11.26 32.68
N ASN A 385 30.20 11.32 33.16
CA ASN A 385 29.77 10.53 34.32
C ASN A 385 29.36 9.13 33.88
N GLY A 386 30.36 8.29 33.62
CA GLY A 386 30.27 6.83 33.70
C GLY A 386 29.00 6.14 33.18
N THR A 387 28.81 6.09 31.86
CA THR A 387 28.02 5.00 31.23
C THR A 387 28.86 4.35 30.13
N PRO A 388 29.10 3.03 30.18
CA PRO A 388 30.00 2.37 29.25
C PRO A 388 29.30 2.14 27.91
N THR A 389 29.67 2.92 26.90
CA THR A 389 29.48 2.60 25.48
C THR A 389 30.37 1.41 25.09
N LYS A 390 30.10 0.22 25.64
CA LYS A 390 30.56 -1.02 25.02
C LYS A 390 29.66 -1.29 23.81
N LYS A 391 30.20 -1.05 22.62
CA LYS A 391 29.79 -1.76 21.39
C LYS A 391 29.71 -3.26 21.72
N ARG A 392 28.50 -3.78 21.96
CA ARG A 392 28.29 -5.22 22.20
C ARG A 392 28.21 -5.92 20.85
N ALA A 393 29.18 -6.79 20.61
CA ALA A 393 29.08 -7.87 19.63
C ALA A 393 27.71 -8.58 19.77
N ILE A 394 27.07 -8.85 18.64
CA ILE A 394 25.72 -9.39 18.58
C ILE A 394 25.78 -10.86 19.03
N GLY A 395 25.42 -11.11 20.29
CA GLY A 395 25.29 -12.46 20.81
C GLY A 395 24.06 -13.17 20.25
N PHE A 396 24.19 -14.47 20.03
CA PHE A 396 23.21 -15.44 19.50
C PHE A 396 21.76 -15.25 20.00
N LYS A 397 21.57 -14.74 21.25
CA LYS A 397 20.26 -14.38 21.84
C LYS A 397 19.52 -13.23 21.14
N LYS A 398 20.20 -12.29 20.49
CA LYS A 398 19.57 -11.19 19.71
C LYS A 398 19.11 -11.69 18.33
N LEU A 399 19.85 -12.62 17.72
CA LEU A 399 19.48 -13.28 16.47
C LEU A 399 18.17 -14.08 16.64
N ALA A 400 18.08 -14.87 17.73
CA ALA A 400 16.87 -15.61 18.08
C ALA A 400 15.64 -14.71 18.36
N LYS A 401 15.84 -13.51 18.89
CA LYS A 401 14.76 -12.53 19.10
C LYS A 401 14.28 -11.88 17.78
N ALA A 402 15.17 -11.68 16.82
CA ALA A 402 14.80 -11.22 15.49
C ALA A 402 13.99 -12.27 14.73
N VAL A 403 14.36 -13.56 14.84
CA VAL A 403 13.59 -14.69 14.28
C VAL A 403 12.18 -14.76 14.90
N LYS A 404 12.06 -14.57 16.23
CA LYS A 404 10.76 -14.57 16.93
C LYS A 404 9.87 -13.36 16.56
N PHE A 405 10.48 -12.23 16.22
CA PHE A 405 9.78 -11.05 15.71
C PHE A 405 9.28 -11.26 14.28
N SER A 406 10.11 -11.88 13.41
CA SER A 406 9.71 -12.29 12.05
C SER A 406 8.56 -13.30 12.06
N ALA A 407 8.54 -14.24 13.01
CA ALA A 407 7.43 -15.19 13.18
C ALA A 407 6.12 -14.52 13.62
N LYS A 408 6.19 -13.48 14.48
CA LYS A 408 5.00 -12.70 14.90
C LYS A 408 4.45 -11.84 13.75
N LEU A 409 5.33 -11.32 12.90
CA LEU A 409 4.98 -10.63 11.65
C LEU A 409 4.34 -11.58 10.62
N MET A 410 4.81 -12.83 10.51
CA MET A 410 4.14 -13.85 9.69
C MET A 410 2.71 -14.13 10.19
N GLY A 411 2.50 -14.24 11.51
CA GLY A 411 1.15 -14.46 12.07
C GLY A 411 0.17 -13.32 11.76
N GLN A 412 0.64 -12.07 11.77
CA GLN A 412 -0.18 -10.91 11.38
C GLN A 412 -0.41 -10.83 9.85
N ALA A 413 0.51 -11.36 9.04
CA ALA A 413 0.34 -11.49 7.60
C ALA A 413 -0.65 -12.62 7.22
N MET A 414 -0.79 -13.66 8.05
CA MET A 414 -1.76 -14.74 7.84
C MET A 414 -3.21 -14.30 8.04
N ALA A 415 -3.49 -13.38 8.97
CA ALA A 415 -4.84 -12.87 9.24
C ALA A 415 -5.46 -12.01 8.11
N LYS A 416 -4.69 -11.63 7.09
CA LYS A 416 -5.15 -10.94 5.87
C LYS A 416 -5.47 -11.90 4.70
N ARG A 417 -5.35 -13.22 4.91
CA ARG A 417 -5.54 -14.25 3.87
C ARG A 417 -7.01 -14.70 3.79
N VAL A 418 -7.44 -15.15 2.61
CA VAL A 418 -8.81 -15.66 2.38
C VAL A 418 -9.01 -16.93 3.20
N LYS A 419 -10.18 -17.12 3.82
CA LYS A 419 -10.49 -18.33 4.60
C LYS A 419 -10.73 -19.52 3.68
N ALA A 420 -10.18 -20.69 4.04
CA ALA A 420 -10.42 -21.94 3.33
C ALA A 420 -10.79 -23.04 4.34
N THR A 421 -12.05 -23.47 4.34
CA THR A 421 -12.53 -24.50 5.27
C THR A 421 -12.48 -25.86 4.60
N ILE A 422 -11.75 -26.79 5.21
CA ILE A 422 -11.54 -28.15 4.71
C ILE A 422 -12.33 -29.13 5.58
N LEU A 423 -13.42 -29.63 5.03
CA LEU A 423 -14.29 -30.60 5.67
C LEU A 423 -13.80 -32.01 5.36
N PHE A 424 -13.86 -32.90 6.35
CA PHE A 424 -13.60 -34.31 6.13
C PHE A 424 -14.64 -35.22 6.76
N ALA A 425 -14.81 -36.39 6.15
CA ALA A 425 -15.57 -37.49 6.72
C ALA A 425 -14.74 -38.78 6.59
N THR A 426 -14.47 -39.43 7.71
CA THR A 426 -13.59 -40.59 7.75
C THR A 426 -14.04 -41.61 8.80
N GLU A 427 -13.93 -42.90 8.47
CA GLU A 427 -14.08 -43.97 9.46
C GLU A 427 -12.73 -44.51 9.95
N THR A 428 -11.77 -44.66 9.02
CA THR A 428 -10.46 -45.28 9.30
C THR A 428 -9.32 -44.27 9.41
N GLY A 429 -9.62 -42.97 9.39
CA GLY A 429 -8.63 -41.89 9.54
C GLY A 429 -8.01 -41.39 8.22
N LYS A 430 -8.05 -42.17 7.13
CA LYS A 430 -7.37 -41.79 5.86
C LYS A 430 -7.83 -40.45 5.28
N SER A 431 -9.14 -40.18 5.25
CA SER A 431 -9.67 -38.91 4.72
C SER A 431 -9.33 -37.73 5.64
N GLN A 432 -9.23 -37.96 6.94
CA GLN A 432 -8.76 -36.96 7.90
C GLN A 432 -7.27 -36.63 7.69
N ASP A 433 -6.43 -37.63 7.43
CA ASP A 433 -5.01 -37.42 7.17
C ASP A 433 -4.77 -36.66 5.86
N TYR A 434 -5.55 -36.98 4.83
CA TYR A 434 -5.56 -36.23 3.57
C TYR A 434 -6.10 -34.81 3.75
N ALA A 435 -7.17 -34.59 4.53
CA ALA A 435 -7.67 -33.25 4.84
C ALA A 435 -6.64 -32.42 5.63
N LYS A 436 -5.94 -33.01 6.60
CA LYS A 436 -4.83 -32.36 7.31
C LYS A 436 -3.69 -32.00 6.37
N THR A 437 -3.33 -32.91 5.46
CA THR A 437 -2.30 -32.64 4.44
C THR A 437 -2.74 -31.52 3.50
N LEU A 438 -4.01 -31.50 3.08
CA LEU A 438 -4.58 -30.44 2.27
C LEU A 438 -4.59 -29.09 3.01
N CYS A 439 -4.81 -29.09 4.33
CA CYS A 439 -4.76 -27.89 5.15
C CYS A 439 -3.38 -27.29 5.25
N GLU A 440 -2.36 -28.14 5.47
CA GLU A 440 -0.99 -27.67 5.47
C GLU A 440 -0.63 -27.06 4.13
N ILE A 441 -1.05 -27.70 3.02
CA ILE A 441 -0.91 -27.14 1.67
C ILE A 441 -1.62 -25.77 1.56
N PHE A 442 -2.87 -25.65 2.00
CA PHE A 442 -3.65 -24.42 1.81
C PHE A 442 -3.26 -23.28 2.76
N LYS A 443 -2.74 -23.56 3.96
CA LYS A 443 -2.21 -22.55 4.91
C LYS A 443 -1.13 -21.65 4.29
N HIS A 444 -0.46 -22.14 3.25
CA HIS A 444 0.56 -21.40 2.51
C HIS A 444 0.01 -20.14 1.82
N ALA A 445 -1.26 -20.10 1.44
CA ALA A 445 -1.89 -18.94 0.79
C ALA A 445 -3.25 -18.50 1.38
N PHE A 446 -3.88 -19.36 2.18
CA PHE A 446 -5.19 -19.16 2.80
C PHE A 446 -5.08 -19.22 4.32
N ASP A 447 -6.07 -18.65 5.02
CA ASP A 447 -6.36 -19.01 6.41
C ASP A 447 -7.14 -20.33 6.41
N ALA A 448 -6.42 -21.43 6.23
CA ALA A 448 -7.01 -22.75 6.04
C ALA A 448 -7.23 -23.49 7.36
N LYS A 449 -8.40 -24.11 7.51
CA LYS A 449 -8.81 -24.88 8.70
C LYS A 449 -9.38 -26.23 8.30
N VAL A 450 -9.23 -27.23 9.16
CA VAL A 450 -9.80 -28.57 8.97
C VAL A 450 -10.85 -28.84 10.03
N MET A 451 -11.98 -29.38 9.63
CA MET A 451 -13.08 -29.75 10.53
C MET A 451 -13.72 -31.06 10.08
N SER A 452 -14.20 -31.86 11.04
CA SER A 452 -15.05 -33.00 10.73
C SER A 452 -16.41 -32.51 10.24
N MET A 453 -17.01 -33.18 9.26
CA MET A 453 -18.37 -32.85 8.79
C MET A 453 -19.43 -32.97 9.89
N ASP A 454 -19.19 -33.79 10.92
CA ASP A 454 -20.10 -33.91 12.08
C ASP A 454 -20.05 -32.71 13.03
N GLU A 455 -18.93 -32.00 13.05
CA GLU A 455 -18.70 -30.85 13.93
C GLU A 455 -18.96 -29.52 13.22
N TYR A 456 -19.26 -29.56 11.92
CA TYR A 456 -19.45 -28.39 11.08
C TYR A 456 -20.91 -27.93 11.08
N ASP A 457 -21.14 -26.66 11.44
CA ASP A 457 -22.47 -26.04 11.38
C ASP A 457 -22.78 -25.63 9.93
N MET A 458 -23.81 -26.23 9.35
CA MET A 458 -24.25 -25.97 7.98
C MET A 458 -24.66 -24.50 7.74
N VAL A 459 -25.00 -23.75 8.80
CA VAL A 459 -25.30 -22.32 8.71
C VAL A 459 -24.05 -21.49 8.42
N ASP A 460 -22.86 -21.96 8.84
CA ASP A 460 -21.60 -21.24 8.59
C ASP A 460 -21.22 -21.29 7.09
N LEU A 461 -21.82 -22.18 6.28
CA LEU A 461 -21.54 -22.37 4.85
C LEU A 461 -21.83 -21.12 3.99
N GLU A 462 -22.78 -20.27 4.40
CA GLU A 462 -23.10 -18.99 3.74
C GLU A 462 -21.94 -17.98 3.82
N HIS A 463 -21.13 -18.09 4.88
CA HIS A 463 -20.06 -17.15 5.19
C HIS A 463 -18.70 -17.66 4.72
N GLU A 464 -18.65 -18.86 4.12
CA GLU A 464 -17.41 -19.48 3.66
C GLU A 464 -17.02 -18.99 2.27
N THR A 465 -15.76 -18.58 2.14
CA THR A 465 -15.23 -18.10 0.85
C THR A 465 -14.72 -19.24 -0.03
N LEU A 466 -14.22 -20.33 0.58
CA LEU A 466 -13.73 -21.51 -0.09
C LEU A 466 -13.91 -22.75 0.80
N VAL A 467 -14.59 -23.77 0.30
CA VAL A 467 -14.85 -25.04 0.99
C VAL A 467 -14.23 -26.21 0.23
N LEU A 468 -13.39 -27.00 0.89
CA LEU A 468 -12.85 -28.24 0.32
C LEU A 468 -13.38 -29.42 1.10
N ALA A 469 -13.84 -30.48 0.44
CA ALA A 469 -14.30 -31.69 1.14
C ALA A 469 -13.40 -32.88 0.80
N VAL A 470 -12.99 -33.65 1.81
CA VAL A 470 -12.24 -34.90 1.66
C VAL A 470 -12.98 -36.01 2.40
N THR A 471 -13.72 -36.85 1.67
CA THR A 471 -14.64 -37.81 2.30
C THR A 471 -14.38 -39.24 1.81
N SER A 472 -14.68 -40.22 2.66
CA SER A 472 -14.63 -41.65 2.32
C SER A 472 -16.03 -42.23 2.19
N THR A 473 -16.20 -43.23 1.31
CA THR A 473 -17.47 -43.95 1.15
C THR A 473 -17.38 -45.33 1.80
N PHE A 474 -18.27 -45.62 2.76
CA PHE A 474 -18.37 -46.92 3.44
C PHE A 474 -19.65 -47.67 3.09
N VAL A 475 -19.61 -48.99 3.25
CA VAL A 475 -20.44 -50.04 2.60
C VAL A 475 -21.95 -49.98 2.90
N CYS A 476 -22.41 -49.07 3.74
CA CYS A 476 -23.83 -48.81 3.90
C CYS A 476 -24.04 -47.29 3.93
N LEU A 477 -24.88 -46.75 3.04
CA LEU A 477 -25.35 -45.36 3.01
C LEU A 477 -26.13 -44.94 4.29
N CYS A 478 -25.98 -45.69 5.38
CA CYS A 478 -26.65 -45.55 6.68
C CYS A 478 -25.69 -45.06 7.77
N MET A 479 -24.79 -44.13 7.46
CA MET A 479 -24.01 -43.45 8.51
C MET A 479 -24.80 -42.28 9.11
N PRO A 480 -24.71 -42.05 10.44
CA PRO A 480 -25.31 -40.89 11.10
C PRO A 480 -24.89 -39.56 10.46
N VAL A 481 -23.65 -39.47 9.99
CA VAL A 481 -23.06 -38.29 9.30
C VAL A 481 -23.77 -37.99 7.98
N TYR A 482 -24.07 -39.02 7.17
CA TYR A 482 -24.77 -38.84 5.90
C TYR A 482 -26.22 -38.41 6.13
N LEU A 483 -26.92 -39.06 7.08
CA LEU A 483 -28.29 -38.71 7.42
C LEU A 483 -28.39 -37.34 8.09
N SER A 484 -27.48 -36.98 9.00
CA SER A 484 -27.48 -35.66 9.66
C SER A 484 -27.18 -34.54 8.68
N PHE A 485 -26.21 -34.74 7.79
CA PHE A 485 -25.85 -33.78 6.74
C PHE A 485 -27.00 -33.65 5.72
N SER A 486 -27.64 -34.75 5.31
CA SER A 486 -28.79 -34.74 4.39
C SER A 486 -30.08 -34.14 5.00
N LEU A 487 -30.36 -34.40 6.28
CA LEU A 487 -31.51 -33.81 7.00
C LEU A 487 -31.31 -32.31 7.22
N SER A 488 -30.10 -31.89 7.62
CA SER A 488 -29.77 -30.48 7.79
C SER A 488 -29.80 -29.74 6.44
N PHE A 489 -29.40 -30.42 5.37
CA PHE A 489 -29.47 -29.93 3.99
C PHE A 489 -30.91 -29.67 3.51
N SER A 490 -31.81 -30.64 3.71
CA SER A 490 -33.22 -30.50 3.33
C SER A 490 -33.92 -29.35 4.07
N LEU A 491 -33.46 -29.03 5.28
CA LEU A 491 -33.97 -27.91 6.07
C LEU A 491 -33.49 -26.57 5.49
N VAL A 492 -32.22 -26.46 5.11
CA VAL A 492 -31.59 -25.23 4.59
C VAL A 492 -32.13 -24.84 3.20
N LEU A 493 -32.40 -25.81 2.32
CA LEU A 493 -33.00 -25.58 1.00
C LEU A 493 -34.42 -24.99 1.05
N SER A 494 -35.18 -25.18 2.14
CA SER A 494 -36.55 -24.63 2.27
C SER A 494 -36.61 -23.15 2.64
N PHE A 495 -35.50 -22.53 3.07
CA PHE A 495 -35.53 -21.19 3.68
C PHE A 495 -34.59 -20.15 3.04
N CYS A 496 -33.61 -20.52 2.21
CA CYS A 496 -32.62 -19.57 1.68
C CYS A 496 -32.40 -19.66 0.16
N SER A 497 -32.32 -18.49 -0.50
CA SER A 497 -31.78 -18.32 -1.85
C SER A 497 -30.33 -17.83 -1.71
N PHE A 498 -29.35 -18.70 -1.97
CA PHE A 498 -27.94 -18.42 -1.75
C PHE A 498 -27.27 -17.68 -2.91
N SER A 499 -26.22 -16.92 -2.60
CA SER A 499 -25.25 -16.43 -3.57
C SER A 499 -23.82 -16.44 -3.01
N LEU A 500 -22.93 -17.16 -3.71
CA LEU A 500 -21.47 -17.20 -3.64
C LEU A 500 -20.77 -17.91 -2.45
N SER A 501 -20.53 -19.22 -2.61
CA SER A 501 -19.40 -19.95 -1.98
C SER A 501 -18.69 -20.83 -3.03
N ARG A 502 -17.36 -21.00 -2.97
CA ARG A 502 -16.56 -21.79 -3.92
C ARG A 502 -16.18 -23.13 -3.34
N PHE A 503 -16.23 -24.24 -4.10
CA PHE A 503 -15.91 -25.56 -3.52
C PHE A 503 -15.23 -26.59 -4.42
N SER A 504 -14.60 -27.61 -3.83
CA SER A 504 -14.13 -28.81 -4.55
C SER A 504 -14.09 -30.02 -3.62
N VAL A 505 -14.41 -31.21 -4.15
CA VAL A 505 -14.50 -32.45 -3.37
C VAL A 505 -13.46 -33.48 -3.82
N PHE A 506 -12.91 -34.23 -2.88
CA PHE A 506 -12.10 -35.42 -3.13
C PHE A 506 -12.69 -36.62 -2.40
N GLY A 507 -13.09 -37.64 -3.16
CA GLY A 507 -13.66 -38.88 -2.66
C GLY A 507 -12.63 -40.00 -2.55
N LEU A 508 -12.58 -40.65 -1.39
CA LEU A 508 -11.88 -41.92 -1.20
C LEU A 508 -12.91 -43.05 -1.30
N GLY A 509 -12.62 -44.04 -2.12
CA GLY A 509 -13.45 -45.23 -2.30
C GLY A 509 -12.64 -46.41 -2.80
N SER A 510 -13.30 -47.53 -3.05
CA SER A 510 -12.67 -48.70 -3.68
C SER A 510 -13.56 -49.23 -4.80
N ARG A 511 -12.99 -49.46 -6.00
CA ARG A 511 -13.73 -50.02 -7.14
C ARG A 511 -14.18 -51.48 -6.93
N ALA A 512 -13.75 -52.11 -5.83
CA ALA A 512 -14.30 -53.39 -5.39
C ALA A 512 -15.75 -53.29 -4.89
N TYR A 513 -16.27 -52.08 -4.66
CA TYR A 513 -17.65 -51.86 -4.21
C TYR A 513 -18.51 -51.28 -5.34
N PRO A 514 -19.80 -51.67 -5.46
CA PRO A 514 -20.67 -51.26 -6.57
C PRO A 514 -20.86 -49.74 -6.73
N HIS A 515 -20.77 -48.99 -5.63
CA HIS A 515 -21.00 -47.55 -5.57
C HIS A 515 -19.71 -46.83 -5.18
N PHE A 516 -18.78 -46.76 -6.14
CA PHE A 516 -17.48 -46.11 -5.97
C PHE A 516 -17.64 -44.62 -5.63
N CYS A 517 -16.99 -44.15 -4.55
CA CYS A 517 -16.99 -42.76 -4.09
C CYS A 517 -18.37 -42.10 -3.90
N ALA A 518 -19.44 -42.89 -3.71
CA ALA A 518 -20.82 -42.40 -3.76
C ALA A 518 -21.15 -41.27 -2.78
N PHE A 519 -20.54 -41.25 -1.58
CA PHE A 519 -20.79 -40.16 -0.64
C PHE A 519 -20.15 -38.84 -1.10
N ALA A 520 -18.94 -38.90 -1.66
CA ALA A 520 -18.27 -37.73 -2.20
C ALA A 520 -19.03 -37.16 -3.42
N HIS A 521 -19.58 -38.04 -4.27
CA HIS A 521 -20.47 -37.61 -5.37
C HIS A 521 -21.72 -36.91 -4.85
N ALA A 522 -22.35 -37.46 -3.82
CA ALA A 522 -23.50 -36.82 -3.21
C ALA A 522 -23.15 -35.42 -2.69
N VAL A 523 -22.04 -35.27 -1.94
CA VAL A 523 -21.59 -33.96 -1.42
C VAL A 523 -21.25 -32.97 -2.52
N ASP A 524 -20.61 -33.41 -3.60
CA ASP A 524 -20.25 -32.55 -4.74
C ASP A 524 -21.51 -32.03 -5.48
N THR A 525 -22.49 -32.90 -5.72
CA THR A 525 -23.79 -32.49 -6.29
C THR A 525 -24.56 -31.57 -5.35
N LEU A 526 -24.54 -31.88 -4.05
CA LEU A 526 -25.21 -31.11 -3.00
C LEU A 526 -24.76 -29.64 -2.96
N LEU A 527 -23.44 -29.43 -2.99
CA LEU A 527 -22.84 -28.10 -2.92
C LEU A 527 -23.10 -27.29 -4.19
N GLU A 528 -23.26 -27.95 -5.34
CA GLU A 528 -23.66 -27.32 -6.59
C GLU A 528 -25.14 -26.92 -6.59
N GLU A 529 -26.04 -27.80 -6.10
CA GLU A 529 -27.48 -27.52 -5.99
C GLU A 529 -27.78 -26.35 -5.03
N LEU A 530 -26.89 -26.08 -4.06
CA LEU A 530 -26.96 -24.91 -3.16
C LEU A 530 -26.44 -23.61 -3.78
N GLY A 531 -26.04 -23.61 -5.05
CA GLY A 531 -25.49 -22.43 -5.72
C GLY A 531 -23.99 -22.20 -5.47
N GLY A 532 -23.26 -23.22 -5.02
CA GLY A 532 -21.81 -23.19 -4.90
C GLY A 532 -21.10 -23.24 -6.26
N GLU A 533 -20.03 -22.46 -6.43
CA GLU A 533 -19.19 -22.45 -7.64
C GLU A 533 -18.08 -23.51 -7.51
N ARG A 534 -18.20 -24.63 -8.26
CA ARG A 534 -17.17 -25.68 -8.25
C ARG A 534 -15.85 -25.18 -8.82
N ILE A 535 -14.76 -25.20 -8.03
CA ILE A 535 -13.45 -24.68 -8.43
C ILE A 535 -12.58 -25.68 -9.20
N LEU A 536 -12.78 -26.98 -8.97
CA LEU A 536 -12.12 -28.07 -9.68
C LEU A 536 -13.08 -29.26 -9.69
N ARG A 537 -13.08 -30.06 -10.76
CA ARG A 537 -13.87 -31.30 -10.81
C ARG A 537 -13.51 -32.21 -9.63
N MET A 538 -14.52 -32.87 -9.06
CA MET A 538 -14.32 -33.83 -7.98
C MET A 538 -13.23 -34.84 -8.34
N GLY A 539 -12.28 -35.03 -7.42
CA GLY A 539 -11.26 -36.07 -7.55
C GLY A 539 -11.71 -37.36 -6.87
N GLU A 540 -11.24 -38.49 -7.38
CA GLU A 540 -11.54 -39.82 -6.85
C GLU A 540 -10.23 -40.57 -6.60
N GLY A 541 -10.10 -41.17 -5.42
CA GLY A 541 -8.97 -42.01 -5.04
C GLY A 541 -9.41 -43.44 -4.81
N ASP A 542 -9.03 -44.35 -5.71
CA ASP A 542 -9.29 -45.79 -5.58
C ASP A 542 -8.27 -46.45 -4.66
N GLU A 543 -8.72 -47.00 -3.52
CA GLU A 543 -7.87 -47.70 -2.55
C GLU A 543 -7.06 -48.84 -3.18
N LEU A 544 -7.58 -49.45 -4.26
CA LEU A 544 -6.91 -50.55 -4.94
C LEU A 544 -5.77 -50.09 -5.86
N CYS A 545 -5.77 -48.83 -6.31
CA CYS A 545 -4.81 -48.34 -7.29
C CYS A 545 -4.65 -46.81 -7.24
N GLY A 546 -3.49 -46.34 -6.80
CA GLY A 546 -3.09 -44.94 -6.96
C GLY A 546 -3.91 -43.92 -6.15
N GLN A 547 -4.54 -44.33 -5.03
CA GLN A 547 -5.33 -43.44 -4.16
C GLN A 547 -4.58 -42.18 -3.73
N GLU A 548 -3.34 -42.34 -3.24
CA GLU A 548 -2.53 -41.23 -2.74
C GLU A 548 -2.01 -40.34 -3.88
N GLU A 549 -1.64 -40.93 -5.01
CA GLU A 549 -1.20 -40.19 -6.20
C GLU A 549 -2.34 -39.34 -6.76
N SER A 550 -3.56 -39.90 -6.82
CA SER A 550 -4.77 -39.20 -7.25
C SER A 550 -5.10 -38.04 -6.31
N PHE A 551 -4.98 -38.24 -4.99
CA PHE A 551 -5.13 -37.18 -4.00
C PHE A 551 -4.08 -36.07 -4.18
N ARG A 552 -2.79 -36.42 -4.30
CA ARG A 552 -1.70 -35.44 -4.50
C ARG A 552 -1.89 -34.63 -5.78
N ASN A 553 -2.34 -35.26 -6.86
CA ASN A 553 -2.62 -34.59 -8.12
C ASN A 553 -3.81 -33.62 -8.01
N TRP A 554 -4.91 -34.04 -7.37
CA TRP A 554 -6.06 -33.18 -7.11
C TRP A 554 -5.69 -32.03 -6.16
N ALA A 555 -4.97 -32.30 -5.06
CA ALA A 555 -4.54 -31.32 -4.07
C ALA A 555 -3.65 -30.22 -4.67
N LYS A 556 -2.70 -30.58 -5.55
CA LYS A 556 -1.87 -29.61 -6.28
C LYS A 556 -2.70 -28.73 -7.21
N LYS A 557 -3.63 -29.33 -7.95
CA LYS A 557 -4.50 -28.62 -8.90
C LYS A 557 -5.42 -27.65 -8.16
N VAL A 558 -6.08 -28.10 -7.09
CA VAL A 558 -7.02 -27.28 -6.31
C VAL A 558 -6.29 -26.17 -5.54
N PHE A 559 -5.07 -26.40 -5.07
CA PHE A 559 -4.24 -25.38 -4.43
C PHE A 559 -3.75 -24.30 -5.41
N LYS A 560 -3.27 -24.69 -6.61
CA LYS A 560 -2.86 -23.73 -7.66
C LYS A 560 -4.02 -22.81 -8.07
N VAL A 561 -5.21 -23.39 -8.19
CA VAL A 561 -6.48 -22.69 -8.40
C VAL A 561 -6.78 -21.68 -7.28
N GLY A 562 -6.39 -21.99 -6.04
CA GLY A 562 -6.57 -21.14 -4.88
C GLY A 562 -5.54 -19.99 -4.73
N ILE A 563 -4.24 -20.26 -4.73
CA ILE A 563 -3.18 -19.29 -4.34
C ILE A 563 -3.22 -18.00 -5.15
N HIS A 564 -3.45 -18.12 -6.46
CA HIS A 564 -3.23 -17.00 -7.38
C HIS A 564 -4.37 -15.98 -7.33
N LYS A 565 -5.33 -16.13 -6.38
CA LYS A 565 -6.65 -15.49 -6.36
C LYS A 565 -7.43 -15.65 -7.68
N LYS A 566 -6.85 -16.35 -8.65
CA LYS A 566 -7.19 -16.48 -10.06
C LYS A 566 -6.60 -17.79 -10.55
N LYS A 567 -7.46 -18.69 -10.98
CA LYS A 567 -7.04 -19.96 -11.59
C LYS A 567 -6.17 -19.68 -12.81
N VAL A 568 -5.04 -20.36 -12.92
CA VAL A 568 -4.13 -20.25 -14.06
C VAL A 568 -4.38 -21.43 -14.99
N TYR A 569 -4.68 -21.12 -16.24
CA TYR A 569 -4.98 -22.07 -17.29
C TYR A 569 -3.83 -22.10 -18.29
N GLY A 570 -3.70 -23.22 -18.99
CA GLY A 570 -2.76 -23.32 -20.09
C GLY A 570 -3.47 -23.05 -21.40
N ALA A 571 -3.17 -21.92 -22.04
CA ALA A 571 -3.51 -21.70 -23.44
C ALA A 571 -2.39 -22.27 -24.32
N LYS A 572 -2.68 -22.67 -25.56
CA LYS A 572 -1.64 -23.08 -26.52
C LYS A 572 -1.33 -21.92 -27.46
N ILE A 573 -0.05 -21.64 -27.72
CA ILE A 573 0.28 -20.68 -28.76
C ILE A 573 0.09 -21.31 -30.15
N LEU A 574 -0.69 -20.65 -30.99
CA LEU A 574 -0.95 -21.05 -32.37
C LEU A 574 0.03 -20.37 -33.33
N GLN A 575 0.25 -19.07 -33.13
CA GLN A 575 1.00 -18.24 -34.07
C GLN A 575 1.62 -17.04 -33.35
N SER A 576 2.83 -16.67 -33.77
CA SER A 576 3.50 -15.42 -33.41
C SER A 576 4.06 -14.78 -34.69
N GLU A 577 3.54 -13.62 -35.09
CA GLU A 577 3.87 -12.95 -36.36
C GLU A 577 4.26 -11.50 -36.12
N ASN A 578 5.28 -11.00 -36.81
CA ASN A 578 5.67 -9.59 -36.72
C ASN A 578 4.72 -8.70 -37.54
N LEU A 579 4.10 -7.72 -36.88
CA LEU A 579 3.19 -6.73 -37.49
C LEU A 579 3.93 -5.54 -38.11
N GLN A 580 5.23 -5.41 -37.88
CA GLN A 580 6.06 -4.35 -38.45
C GLN A 580 6.77 -4.83 -39.71
N SER A 581 7.12 -3.89 -40.58
CA SER A 581 7.87 -4.20 -41.81
C SER A 581 9.18 -4.94 -41.50
N SER A 582 9.53 -5.91 -42.35
CA SER A 582 10.78 -6.67 -42.27
C SER A 582 12.04 -5.81 -42.41
N THR A 583 11.90 -4.57 -42.91
CA THR A 583 12.98 -3.57 -42.96
C THR A 583 13.20 -2.82 -41.65
N SER A 584 12.41 -3.10 -40.60
CA SER A 584 12.57 -2.53 -39.26
C SER A 584 13.76 -3.17 -38.51
N ASN A 585 14.90 -2.47 -38.48
CA ASN A 585 16.13 -2.98 -37.82
C ASN A 585 16.20 -2.73 -36.30
N SER A 586 15.24 -2.04 -35.68
CA SER A 586 15.40 -1.55 -34.29
C SER A 586 14.30 -1.93 -33.31
N ARG A 587 13.11 -2.33 -33.78
CA ARG A 587 11.94 -2.67 -32.96
C ARG A 587 11.10 -3.74 -33.64
N SER A 588 10.35 -4.48 -32.83
CA SER A 588 9.38 -5.48 -33.28
C SER A 588 8.09 -5.35 -32.48
N THR A 589 6.94 -5.57 -33.12
CA THR A 589 5.65 -5.73 -32.47
C THR A 589 5.01 -6.98 -33.05
N ILE A 590 4.71 -7.95 -32.21
CA ILE A 590 4.16 -9.24 -32.64
C ILE A 590 2.67 -9.35 -32.36
N PHE A 591 1.99 -10.01 -33.28
CA PHE A 591 0.66 -10.55 -33.13
C PHE A 591 0.77 -11.98 -32.63
N VAL A 592 0.13 -12.26 -31.50
CA VAL A 592 0.14 -13.59 -30.89
C VAL A 592 -1.27 -14.14 -30.89
N ARG A 593 -1.44 -15.37 -31.36
CA ARG A 593 -2.70 -16.12 -31.29
C ARG A 593 -2.56 -17.26 -30.30
N LEU A 594 -3.49 -17.34 -29.36
CA LEU A 594 -3.55 -18.39 -28.35
C LEU A 594 -4.87 -19.15 -28.48
N HIS A 595 -4.82 -20.46 -28.49
CA HIS A 595 -6.00 -21.32 -28.36
C HIS A 595 -6.31 -21.54 -26.87
N THR A 596 -7.55 -21.33 -26.46
CA THR A 596 -7.99 -21.46 -25.06
C THR A 596 -8.07 -22.90 -24.59
N ASN A 597 -7.89 -23.88 -25.49
CA ASN A 597 -8.05 -25.31 -25.21
C ASN A 597 -9.45 -25.69 -24.71
N ASN A 598 -10.47 -24.94 -25.13
CA ASN A 598 -11.85 -25.09 -24.65
C ASN A 598 -11.96 -24.96 -23.12
N GLU A 599 -11.05 -24.21 -22.49
CA GLU A 599 -11.16 -23.86 -21.08
C GLU A 599 -12.20 -22.75 -20.92
N ASP A 600 -13.39 -23.11 -20.41
CA ASP A 600 -14.51 -22.19 -20.16
C ASP A 600 -14.11 -20.99 -19.28
N SER A 601 -13.06 -21.14 -18.48
CA SER A 601 -12.58 -20.08 -17.61
C SER A 601 -11.69 -19.03 -18.30
N LEU A 602 -11.34 -19.25 -19.57
CA LEU A 602 -10.67 -18.27 -20.43
C LEU A 602 -11.68 -17.49 -21.29
N THR A 603 -12.98 -17.54 -20.97
CA THR A 603 -13.97 -16.63 -21.55
C THR A 603 -13.67 -15.19 -21.20
N TYR A 604 -13.86 -14.29 -22.16
CA TYR A 604 -13.55 -12.87 -22.02
C TYR A 604 -14.54 -12.03 -22.85
N GLN A 605 -14.55 -10.71 -22.62
CA GLN A 605 -15.25 -9.75 -23.48
C GLN A 605 -14.26 -8.77 -24.12
N PRO A 606 -14.59 -8.18 -25.30
CA PRO A 606 -13.79 -7.11 -25.89
C PRO A 606 -13.44 -6.03 -24.86
N GLY A 607 -12.15 -5.73 -24.75
CA GLY A 607 -11.60 -4.78 -23.77
C GLY A 607 -11.02 -5.40 -22.49
N ASP A 608 -11.26 -6.69 -22.22
CA ASP A 608 -10.64 -7.41 -21.11
C ASP A 608 -9.13 -7.66 -21.36
N HIS A 609 -8.40 -8.06 -20.31
CA HIS A 609 -6.95 -8.34 -20.36
C HIS A 609 -6.64 -9.82 -20.17
N LEU A 610 -5.52 -10.28 -20.73
CA LEU A 610 -4.91 -11.57 -20.42
C LEU A 610 -3.65 -11.36 -19.56
N GLY A 611 -3.62 -11.97 -18.37
CA GLY A 611 -2.42 -12.06 -17.54
C GLY A 611 -1.61 -13.31 -17.89
N ILE A 612 -0.33 -13.15 -18.24
CA ILE A 612 0.54 -14.23 -18.72
C ILE A 612 1.74 -14.40 -17.78
N PHE A 613 2.04 -15.64 -17.40
CA PHE A 613 3.25 -15.99 -16.66
C PHE A 613 4.35 -16.43 -17.63
N PRO A 614 5.45 -15.67 -17.75
CA PRO A 614 6.53 -16.00 -18.68
C PRO A 614 7.58 -16.95 -18.08
N GLY A 615 8.46 -17.46 -18.95
CA GLY A 615 9.74 -18.06 -18.55
C GLY A 615 10.91 -17.09 -18.76
N ASN A 616 11.86 -17.06 -17.83
CA ASN A 616 13.15 -16.39 -18.01
C ASN A 616 13.98 -17.06 -19.13
N HIS A 617 14.93 -16.33 -19.70
CA HIS A 617 15.78 -16.83 -20.78
C HIS A 617 16.75 -17.91 -20.28
N GLU A 618 16.92 -18.98 -21.05
CA GLU A 618 17.76 -20.13 -20.68
C GLU A 618 19.21 -19.73 -20.40
N ASP A 619 19.83 -18.91 -21.28
CA ASP A 619 21.18 -18.40 -21.07
C ASP A 619 21.38 -17.68 -19.72
N LEU A 620 20.41 -16.87 -19.28
CA LEU A 620 20.49 -16.18 -17.98
C LEU A 620 20.37 -17.17 -16.82
N ILE A 621 19.55 -18.20 -16.97
CA ILE A 621 19.36 -19.23 -15.95
C ILE A 621 20.63 -20.06 -15.82
N THR A 622 21.19 -20.51 -16.94
CA THR A 622 22.46 -21.26 -16.99
C THR A 622 23.59 -20.44 -16.39
N ALA A 623 23.75 -19.19 -16.81
CA ALA A 623 24.76 -18.29 -16.27
C ALA A 623 24.57 -18.05 -14.76
N LEU A 624 23.33 -17.95 -14.26
CA LEU A 624 23.07 -17.80 -12.83
C LEU A 624 23.46 -19.07 -12.04
N ILE A 625 23.08 -20.25 -12.54
CA ILE A 625 23.36 -21.53 -11.89
C ILE A 625 24.87 -21.78 -11.81
N GLU A 626 25.64 -21.42 -12.85
CA GLU A 626 27.11 -21.52 -12.85
C GLU A 626 27.79 -20.64 -11.79
N LYS A 627 27.11 -19.61 -11.28
CA LYS A 627 27.64 -18.72 -10.23
C LYS A 627 27.30 -19.17 -8.81
N LEU A 628 26.53 -20.24 -8.65
CA LEU A 628 26.14 -20.77 -7.35
C LEU A 628 27.21 -21.70 -6.76
N GLU A 629 27.43 -21.59 -5.45
CA GLU A 629 28.44 -22.38 -4.74
C GLU A 629 27.99 -23.84 -4.53
N ASP A 630 26.72 -24.05 -4.22
CA ASP A 630 26.14 -25.32 -3.76
C ASP A 630 24.94 -25.76 -4.63
N ALA A 631 24.96 -25.45 -5.92
CA ALA A 631 23.85 -25.77 -6.82
C ALA A 631 23.58 -27.29 -6.87
N PRO A 632 22.34 -27.74 -6.60
CA PRO A 632 21.95 -29.11 -6.90
C PRO A 632 21.99 -29.34 -8.43
N PRO A 633 22.14 -30.60 -8.88
CA PRO A 633 22.02 -30.95 -10.29
C PRO A 633 20.75 -30.35 -10.92
N VAL A 634 20.88 -29.78 -12.12
CA VAL A 634 19.81 -29.01 -12.80
C VAL A 634 18.53 -29.80 -13.08
N ASN A 635 18.64 -31.13 -13.10
CA ASN A 635 17.54 -32.08 -13.32
C ASN A 635 17.01 -32.71 -12.02
N GLN A 636 17.59 -32.39 -10.86
CA GLN A 636 17.14 -32.90 -9.58
C GLN A 636 15.99 -32.05 -9.05
N ILE A 637 14.87 -32.70 -8.75
CA ILE A 637 13.77 -32.06 -8.03
C ILE A 637 14.20 -31.85 -6.59
N VAL A 638 14.16 -30.60 -6.15
CA VAL A 638 14.50 -30.20 -4.78
C VAL A 638 13.30 -29.51 -4.13
N LYS A 639 13.26 -29.56 -2.81
CA LYS A 639 12.40 -28.71 -1.98
C LYS A 639 13.29 -27.91 -1.05
N VAL A 640 12.87 -26.71 -0.72
CA VAL A 640 13.55 -25.88 0.27
C VAL A 640 12.93 -26.18 1.63
N GLU A 641 13.76 -26.42 2.63
CA GLU A 641 13.33 -26.61 4.02
C GLU A 641 14.07 -25.60 4.89
N PHE A 642 13.41 -25.06 5.91
CA PHE A 642 14.03 -24.23 6.92
C PHE A 642 14.03 -24.94 8.27
N LEU A 643 15.11 -24.77 9.02
CA LEU A 643 15.22 -25.31 10.36
C LEU A 643 14.45 -24.43 11.34
N GLU A 644 13.33 -24.93 11.86
CA GLU A 644 12.60 -24.28 12.95
C GLU A 644 13.16 -24.74 14.29
N GLU A 645 13.85 -23.84 14.99
CA GLU A 645 14.36 -24.09 16.34
C GLU A 645 13.40 -23.53 17.39
N ARG A 646 12.79 -24.42 18.18
CA ARG A 646 11.95 -24.07 19.33
C ARG A 646 12.72 -24.30 20.62
N ASN A 647 12.94 -23.22 21.36
CA ASN A 647 13.50 -23.30 22.70
C ASN A 647 12.44 -23.84 23.68
N THR A 648 12.74 -24.98 24.29
CA THR A 648 11.91 -25.61 25.34
C THR A 648 12.67 -25.68 26.66
N ALA A 649 11.97 -26.03 27.75
CA ALA A 649 12.57 -26.20 29.07
C ALA A 649 13.60 -27.35 29.14
N LEU A 650 13.61 -28.26 28.16
CA LEU A 650 14.53 -29.41 28.08
C LEU A 650 15.67 -29.22 27.06
N GLY A 651 15.70 -28.09 26.34
CA GLY A 651 16.69 -27.80 25.30
C GLY A 651 16.07 -27.22 24.02
N VAL A 652 16.87 -27.16 22.97
CA VAL A 652 16.43 -26.73 21.63
C VAL A 652 15.86 -27.94 20.90
N ILE A 653 14.56 -27.90 20.59
CA ILE A 653 13.95 -28.85 19.65
C ILE A 653 14.05 -28.22 18.27
N SER A 654 14.72 -28.89 17.34
CA SER A 654 14.88 -28.43 15.96
C SER A 654 14.14 -29.37 15.01
N ASN A 655 13.27 -28.80 14.18
CA ASN A 655 12.51 -29.53 13.17
C ASN A 655 12.72 -28.86 11.81
N TRP A 656 12.94 -29.65 10.77
CA TRP A 656 12.93 -29.15 9.40
C TRP A 656 11.49 -28.99 8.94
N LEU A 657 11.14 -27.78 8.50
CA LEU A 657 9.83 -27.43 7.93
C LEU A 657 10.00 -27.04 6.47
N GLU A 658 9.04 -27.41 5.64
CA GLU A 658 9.06 -27.06 4.22
C GLU A 658 8.82 -25.55 4.02
N GLU A 659 9.60 -24.91 3.13
CA GLU A 659 9.40 -23.54 2.67
C GLU A 659 8.45 -23.55 1.46
N PRO A 660 7.19 -23.11 1.63
CA PRO A 660 6.14 -23.35 0.63
C PRO A 660 6.09 -22.33 -0.50
N ARG A 661 6.98 -21.35 -0.50
CA ARG A 661 7.00 -20.25 -1.46
C ARG A 661 7.12 -20.72 -2.92
N ILE A 662 7.85 -21.81 -3.16
CA ILE A 662 8.06 -22.40 -4.49
C ILE A 662 7.71 -23.89 -4.38
N PRO A 663 6.95 -24.47 -5.32
CA PRO A 663 6.66 -25.90 -5.28
C PRO A 663 7.96 -26.73 -5.44
N PRO A 664 7.96 -28.01 -5.05
CA PRO A 664 9.06 -28.91 -5.37
C PRO A 664 9.29 -28.94 -6.88
N CYS A 665 10.45 -28.47 -7.30
CA CYS A 665 10.84 -28.31 -8.70
C CYS A 665 12.35 -28.41 -8.82
N THR A 666 12.87 -28.47 -10.05
CA THR A 666 14.32 -28.33 -10.22
C THR A 666 14.74 -26.88 -9.99
N ILE A 667 16.02 -26.66 -9.63
CA ILE A 667 16.55 -25.29 -9.48
C ILE A 667 16.43 -24.49 -10.78
N TYR A 668 16.55 -25.17 -11.93
CA TYR A 668 16.32 -24.59 -13.24
C TYR A 668 14.88 -24.07 -13.39
N GLN A 669 13.88 -24.89 -13.05
CA GLN A 669 12.46 -24.49 -13.09
C GLN A 669 12.15 -23.36 -12.10
N ALA A 670 12.78 -23.35 -10.92
CA ALA A 670 12.66 -22.28 -9.94
C ALA A 670 13.05 -20.92 -10.54
N PHE A 671 14.24 -20.83 -11.15
CA PHE A 671 14.71 -19.61 -11.80
C PHE A 671 14.00 -19.31 -13.13
N GLN A 672 13.48 -20.32 -13.82
CA GLN A 672 12.78 -20.09 -15.09
C GLN A 672 11.39 -19.51 -14.87
N TYR A 673 10.58 -20.09 -13.99
CA TYR A 673 9.14 -19.82 -13.95
C TYR A 673 8.64 -19.19 -12.64
N PHE A 674 9.40 -19.28 -11.55
CA PHE A 674 8.91 -18.88 -10.23
C PHE A 674 9.62 -17.67 -9.65
N LEU A 675 10.90 -17.43 -10.00
CA LEU A 675 11.71 -16.37 -9.42
C LEU A 675 12.07 -15.29 -10.44
N ASP A 676 12.09 -14.04 -9.97
CA ASP A 676 12.58 -12.90 -10.74
C ASP A 676 14.10 -12.77 -10.58
N ILE A 677 14.82 -13.05 -11.67
CA ILE A 677 16.28 -12.97 -11.75
C ILE A 677 16.77 -11.72 -12.51
N THR A 678 15.83 -10.88 -12.98
CA THR A 678 16.13 -9.75 -13.89
C THR A 678 15.94 -8.39 -13.22
N THR A 679 15.07 -8.30 -12.22
CA THR A 679 14.89 -7.06 -11.44
C THR A 679 16.14 -6.80 -10.59
N PRO A 680 16.68 -5.56 -10.56
CA PRO A 680 17.83 -5.22 -9.74
C PRO A 680 17.64 -5.59 -8.25
N PRO A 681 18.65 -6.18 -7.58
CA PRO A 681 18.56 -6.54 -6.17
C PRO A 681 18.16 -5.35 -5.29
N SER A 682 17.42 -5.59 -4.21
CA SER A 682 17.10 -4.53 -3.25
C SER A 682 18.33 -4.15 -2.41
N PRO A 683 18.35 -2.96 -1.80
CA PRO A 683 19.41 -2.57 -0.85
C PRO A 683 19.66 -3.59 0.26
N VAL A 684 18.59 -4.21 0.78
CA VAL A 684 18.66 -5.26 1.81
C VAL A 684 19.37 -6.51 1.28
N LEU A 685 19.09 -6.90 0.04
CA LEU A 685 19.72 -8.06 -0.59
C LEU A 685 21.21 -7.78 -0.90
N LEU A 686 21.56 -6.56 -1.33
CA LEU A 686 22.97 -6.15 -1.51
C LEU A 686 23.75 -6.19 -0.18
N GLN A 687 23.11 -5.83 0.93
CA GLN A 687 23.72 -5.93 2.26
C GLN A 687 24.00 -7.38 2.66
N GLN A 688 23.10 -8.31 2.31
CA GLN A 688 23.35 -9.74 2.50
C GLN A 688 24.52 -10.22 1.61
N PHE A 689 24.57 -9.78 0.35
CA PHE A 689 25.67 -10.11 -0.57
C PHE A 689 27.03 -9.60 -0.08
N ALA A 690 27.07 -8.43 0.56
CA ALA A 690 28.30 -7.92 1.17
C ALA A 690 28.88 -8.88 2.21
N SER A 691 28.03 -9.52 3.02
CA SER A 691 28.47 -10.50 4.02
C SER A 691 29.04 -11.80 3.42
N LEU A 692 28.72 -12.07 2.15
CA LEU A 692 29.18 -13.25 1.39
C LEU A 692 30.38 -12.95 0.48
N ALA A 693 30.76 -11.68 0.33
CA ALA A 693 31.91 -11.27 -0.47
C ALA A 693 33.21 -11.54 0.29
N THR A 694 34.10 -12.36 -0.30
CA THR A 694 35.42 -12.70 0.28
C THR A 694 36.46 -11.60 0.05
N ASN A 695 36.26 -10.73 -0.94
CA ASN A 695 37.14 -9.60 -1.21
C ASN A 695 36.68 -8.33 -0.49
N ASP A 696 37.54 -7.74 0.35
CA ASP A 696 37.18 -6.56 1.16
C ASP A 696 36.84 -5.31 0.33
N LYS A 697 37.42 -5.14 -0.86
CA LYS A 697 37.09 -4.01 -1.76
C LYS A 697 35.69 -4.17 -2.34
N GLN A 698 35.33 -5.38 -2.75
CA GLN A 698 33.99 -5.69 -3.26
C GLN A 698 32.94 -5.61 -2.15
N ARG A 699 33.24 -6.14 -0.94
CA ARG A 699 32.38 -6.02 0.25
C ARG A 699 32.04 -4.56 0.55
N LYS A 700 33.05 -3.70 0.66
CA LYS A 700 32.85 -2.26 0.92
C LYS A 700 32.05 -1.59 -0.20
N LYS A 701 32.30 -1.94 -1.47
CA LYS A 701 31.53 -1.41 -2.59
C LYS A 701 30.05 -1.82 -2.50
N LEU A 702 29.74 -3.07 -2.17
CA LEU A 702 28.37 -3.54 -1.93
C LEU A 702 27.69 -2.83 -0.76
N GLU A 703 28.41 -2.61 0.35
CA GLU A 703 27.91 -1.83 1.50
C GLU A 703 27.62 -0.36 1.12
N THR A 704 28.47 0.26 0.30
CA THR A 704 28.24 1.61 -0.21
C THR A 704 27.04 1.64 -1.16
N LEU A 705 26.96 0.71 -2.13
CA LEU A 705 25.84 0.60 -3.07
C LEU A 705 24.51 0.33 -2.35
N SER A 706 24.51 -0.34 -1.20
CA SER A 706 23.29 -0.49 -0.38
C SER A 706 22.75 0.83 0.17
N LYS A 707 23.56 1.90 0.17
CA LYS A 707 23.19 3.26 0.61
C LYS A 707 23.02 4.20 -0.59
N GLU A 708 23.90 4.10 -1.58
CA GLU A 708 23.95 4.89 -2.83
C GLU A 708 23.39 4.08 -4.01
N TYR A 709 22.18 3.55 -3.82
CA TYR A 709 21.60 2.52 -4.68
C TYR A 709 21.05 3.05 -6.01
N GLU A 710 20.39 4.22 -5.99
CA GLU A 710 19.55 4.66 -7.11
C GLU A 710 20.33 4.95 -8.39
N GLU A 711 21.49 5.62 -8.31
CA GLU A 711 22.28 5.93 -9.51
C GLU A 711 22.79 4.65 -10.19
N TRP A 712 23.37 3.73 -9.41
CA TRP A 712 23.85 2.45 -9.93
C TRP A 712 22.71 1.62 -10.52
N LYS A 713 21.56 1.55 -9.85
CA LYS A 713 20.37 0.83 -10.31
C LYS A 713 19.85 1.39 -11.64
N TRP A 714 19.66 2.70 -11.77
CA TRP A 714 19.08 3.27 -12.99
C TRP A 714 20.06 3.28 -14.17
N TYR A 715 21.34 3.54 -13.91
CA TYR A 715 22.35 3.57 -14.97
C TYR A 715 22.65 2.18 -15.52
N ASN A 716 22.81 1.18 -14.64
CA ASN A 716 23.18 -0.17 -15.05
C ASN A 716 21.98 -1.09 -15.28
N ASN A 717 20.86 -0.84 -14.58
CA ASN A 717 19.70 -1.74 -14.47
C ASN A 717 20.11 -3.23 -14.36
N PRO A 718 20.98 -3.60 -13.41
CA PRO A 718 21.67 -4.88 -13.47
C PRO A 718 20.75 -6.06 -13.11
N THR A 719 20.82 -7.13 -13.88
CA THR A 719 20.24 -8.44 -13.57
C THR A 719 21.01 -9.12 -12.42
N MET A 720 20.44 -10.18 -11.84
CA MET A 720 21.13 -10.94 -10.79
C MET A 720 22.48 -11.50 -11.26
N VAL A 721 22.54 -11.96 -12.51
CA VAL A 721 23.76 -12.49 -13.14
C VAL A 721 24.83 -11.40 -13.23
N GLU A 722 24.49 -10.23 -13.76
CA GLU A 722 25.43 -9.11 -13.91
C GLU A 722 25.97 -8.62 -12.56
N VAL A 723 25.17 -8.71 -11.48
CA VAL A 723 25.65 -8.40 -10.13
C VAL A 723 26.69 -9.41 -9.67
N LEU A 724 26.45 -10.71 -9.87
CA LEU A 724 27.43 -11.75 -9.50
C LEU A 724 28.69 -11.72 -10.38
N GLU A 725 28.58 -11.21 -11.61
CA GLU A 725 29.72 -10.96 -12.50
C GLU A 725 30.51 -9.70 -12.12
N GLU A 726 29.84 -8.62 -11.69
CA GLU A 726 30.49 -7.42 -11.18
C GLU A 726 31.23 -7.69 -9.86
N PHE A 727 30.68 -8.61 -9.05
CA PHE A 727 31.19 -8.96 -7.71
C PHE A 727 31.53 -10.46 -7.60
N PRO A 728 32.53 -10.96 -8.34
CA PRO A 728 32.83 -12.39 -8.43
C PRO A 728 33.36 -13.02 -7.13
N SER A 729 33.68 -12.22 -6.11
CA SER A 729 34.11 -12.72 -4.80
C SER A 729 32.96 -13.15 -3.90
N ILE A 730 31.71 -12.91 -4.32
CA ILE A 730 30.51 -13.36 -3.61
C ILE A 730 30.42 -14.88 -3.73
N GLN A 731 30.42 -15.56 -2.59
CA GLN A 731 30.08 -16.98 -2.51
C GLN A 731 28.56 -17.08 -2.38
N MET A 732 27.87 -17.45 -3.46
CA MET A 732 26.40 -17.38 -3.52
C MET A 732 25.73 -18.74 -3.21
N PRO A 733 25.06 -18.89 -2.05
CA PRO A 733 24.29 -20.09 -1.77
C PRO A 733 23.00 -20.12 -2.58
N SER A 734 22.70 -21.26 -3.19
CA SER A 734 21.47 -21.53 -3.93
C SER A 734 20.23 -21.27 -3.08
N THR A 735 20.25 -21.68 -1.80
CA THR A 735 19.16 -21.48 -0.84
C THR A 735 18.86 -20.00 -0.56
N LEU A 736 19.86 -19.12 -0.61
CA LEU A 736 19.65 -17.69 -0.43
C LEU A 736 18.84 -17.13 -1.59
N LEU A 737 19.21 -17.45 -2.84
CA LEU A 737 18.45 -16.97 -4.00
C LEU A 737 17.04 -17.56 -4.03
N LEU A 738 16.89 -18.86 -3.74
CA LEU A 738 15.59 -19.52 -3.70
C LEU A 738 14.64 -18.93 -2.65
N THR A 739 15.16 -18.38 -1.56
CA THR A 739 14.34 -17.81 -0.47
C THR A 739 14.18 -16.30 -0.54
N GLN A 740 15.13 -15.55 -1.12
CA GLN A 740 15.13 -14.08 -1.09
C GLN A 740 14.68 -13.43 -2.40
N LEU A 741 14.93 -14.04 -3.57
CA LEU A 741 14.54 -13.43 -4.86
C LEU A 741 13.02 -13.26 -4.93
N PRO A 742 12.46 -12.15 -5.45
CA PRO A 742 11.03 -11.98 -5.64
C PRO A 742 10.40 -13.06 -6.53
N LEU A 743 9.08 -13.28 -6.39
CA LEU A 743 8.36 -14.18 -7.30
C LEU A 743 8.19 -13.53 -8.69
N LEU A 744 8.32 -14.32 -9.75
CA LEU A 744 8.10 -13.88 -11.12
C LEU A 744 6.62 -13.52 -11.34
N GLN A 745 6.36 -12.25 -11.63
CA GLN A 745 5.00 -11.72 -11.77
C GLN A 745 4.41 -11.95 -13.18
N PRO A 746 3.08 -12.11 -13.31
CA PRO A 746 2.44 -12.13 -14.62
C PRO A 746 2.48 -10.74 -15.28
N ARG A 747 2.49 -10.70 -16.62
CA ARG A 747 2.36 -9.47 -17.42
C ARG A 747 0.98 -9.43 -18.08
N TYR A 748 0.37 -8.26 -18.07
CA TYR A 748 -0.97 -8.05 -18.62
C TYR A 748 -0.89 -7.53 -20.05
N TYR A 749 -1.75 -8.06 -20.92
CA TYR A 749 -1.92 -7.62 -22.30
C TYR A 749 -3.41 -7.43 -22.59
N SER A 750 -3.81 -6.32 -23.18
CA SER A 750 -5.18 -6.11 -23.65
C SER A 750 -5.48 -7.11 -24.77
N ILE A 751 -6.63 -7.76 -24.69
CA ILE A 751 -7.03 -8.77 -25.68
C ILE A 751 -7.41 -8.07 -26.99
N SER A 752 -6.83 -8.54 -28.09
CA SER A 752 -6.94 -7.96 -29.43
C SER A 752 -7.88 -8.73 -30.37
N SER A 753 -8.73 -9.61 -29.84
CA SER A 753 -9.72 -10.38 -30.61
C SER A 753 -11.13 -10.25 -30.05
N SER A 754 -12.15 -10.32 -30.90
CA SER A 754 -13.53 -10.62 -30.46
C SER A 754 -13.71 -12.13 -30.21
N PRO A 755 -14.32 -12.55 -29.08
CA PRO A 755 -14.58 -13.96 -28.80
C PRO A 755 -15.64 -14.56 -29.74
N ASP A 756 -16.49 -13.72 -30.34
CA ASP A 756 -17.53 -14.15 -31.28
C ASP A 756 -16.96 -14.37 -32.70
N VAL A 757 -15.99 -13.55 -33.10
CA VAL A 757 -15.27 -13.73 -34.37
C VAL A 757 -14.30 -14.90 -34.31
N HIS A 758 -13.61 -15.05 -33.17
CA HIS A 758 -12.60 -16.09 -32.97
C HIS A 758 -12.93 -16.99 -31.75
N PRO A 759 -13.97 -17.84 -31.83
CA PRO A 759 -14.34 -18.73 -30.73
C PRO A 759 -13.19 -19.65 -30.34
N GLY A 760 -12.87 -19.68 -29.04
CA GLY A 760 -11.77 -20.50 -28.52
C GLY A 760 -10.37 -19.93 -28.77
N GLU A 761 -10.25 -18.70 -29.26
CA GLU A 761 -8.96 -18.02 -29.46
C GLU A 761 -8.86 -16.70 -28.69
N ILE A 762 -7.65 -16.35 -28.28
CA ILE A 762 -7.28 -15.07 -27.67
C ILE A 762 -6.10 -14.49 -28.44
N HIS A 763 -6.28 -13.30 -29.02
CA HIS A 763 -5.22 -12.59 -29.74
C HIS A 763 -4.60 -11.50 -28.87
N LEU A 764 -3.31 -11.23 -29.07
CA LEU A 764 -2.57 -10.19 -28.35
C LEU A 764 -1.72 -9.38 -29.32
N THR A 765 -1.54 -8.10 -29.00
CA THR A 765 -0.61 -7.19 -29.72
C THR A 765 0.53 -6.81 -28.79
N VAL A 766 1.72 -7.38 -28.98
CA VAL A 766 2.82 -7.33 -28.03
C VAL A 766 4.01 -6.56 -28.60
N ALA A 767 4.38 -5.44 -28.00
CA ALA A 767 5.65 -4.77 -28.32
C ALA A 767 6.80 -5.58 -27.72
N VAL A 768 7.77 -5.99 -28.55
CA VAL A 768 8.95 -6.71 -28.08
C VAL A 768 9.93 -5.73 -27.44
N VAL A 769 10.03 -5.78 -26.11
CA VAL A 769 10.91 -4.88 -25.34
C VAL A 769 12.35 -5.37 -25.42
N SER A 770 13.21 -4.50 -25.94
CA SER A 770 14.67 -4.68 -26.01
C SER A 770 15.31 -3.30 -25.91
N TYR A 771 16.31 -3.14 -25.04
CA TYR A 771 17.02 -1.88 -24.85
C TYR A 771 18.45 -2.14 -24.41
N LYS A 772 19.36 -1.19 -24.65
CA LYS A 772 20.72 -1.24 -24.12
C LYS A 772 20.78 -0.49 -22.79
N THR A 773 21.47 -1.03 -21.80
CA THR A 773 21.75 -0.34 -20.52
C THR A 773 22.80 0.75 -20.71
N ARG A 774 23.15 1.49 -19.64
CA ARG A 774 24.19 2.54 -19.66
C ARG A 774 24.03 3.50 -20.83
N ASP A 775 22.81 4.01 -20.97
CA ASP A 775 22.44 5.05 -21.95
C ASP A 775 22.69 4.68 -23.42
N GLY A 776 22.71 3.38 -23.74
CA GLY A 776 22.93 2.89 -25.10
C GLY A 776 24.27 2.20 -25.33
N GLU A 777 25.20 2.30 -24.37
CA GLU A 777 26.57 1.76 -24.46
C GLU A 777 26.71 0.39 -23.77
N GLY A 778 25.75 0.01 -22.93
CA GLY A 778 25.75 -1.24 -22.18
C GLY A 778 25.21 -2.44 -22.96
N PRO A 779 25.20 -3.63 -22.32
CA PRO A 779 24.59 -4.83 -22.89
C PRO A 779 23.09 -4.65 -23.17
N ILE A 780 22.58 -5.50 -24.06
CA ILE A 780 21.15 -5.53 -24.40
C ILE A 780 20.39 -6.29 -23.33
N HIS A 781 19.35 -5.65 -22.79
CA HIS A 781 18.38 -6.23 -21.88
C HIS A 781 17.05 -6.45 -22.61
N HIS A 782 16.48 -7.64 -22.40
CA HIS A 782 15.22 -8.05 -23.02
C HIS A 782 14.10 -8.07 -21.98
N GLY A 783 12.91 -7.57 -22.34
CA GLY A 783 11.73 -7.73 -21.50
C GLY A 783 11.37 -9.21 -21.37
N VAL A 784 11.20 -9.70 -20.14
CA VAL A 784 10.99 -11.13 -19.85
C VAL A 784 9.82 -11.70 -20.65
N CYS A 785 8.60 -11.18 -20.44
CA CYS A 785 7.41 -11.74 -21.07
C CYS A 785 7.33 -11.49 -22.58
N SER A 786 7.66 -10.28 -23.04
CA SER A 786 7.56 -9.95 -24.47
C SER A 786 8.58 -10.71 -25.31
N SER A 787 9.77 -10.96 -24.78
CA SER A 787 10.80 -11.73 -25.48
C SER A 787 10.54 -13.23 -25.42
N TRP A 788 9.93 -13.72 -24.33
CA TRP A 788 9.46 -15.10 -24.21
C TRP A 788 8.36 -15.41 -25.23
N LEU A 789 7.32 -14.56 -25.34
CA LEU A 789 6.27 -14.71 -26.37
C LEU A 789 6.77 -14.61 -27.82
N ASN A 790 7.93 -13.95 -28.02
CA ASN A 790 8.56 -13.83 -29.34
C ASN A 790 9.41 -15.04 -29.72
N ARG A 791 9.74 -15.93 -28.76
CA ARG A 791 10.59 -17.10 -28.98
C ARG A 791 9.87 -18.43 -28.84
N ILE A 792 8.78 -18.46 -28.07
CA ILE A 792 8.02 -19.67 -27.80
C ILE A 792 7.49 -20.28 -29.11
N GLU A 793 7.63 -21.60 -29.26
CA GLU A 793 7.24 -22.31 -30.49
C GLU A 793 5.75 -22.63 -30.50
N ALA A 794 5.18 -22.85 -31.70
CA ALA A 794 3.79 -23.27 -31.85
C ALA A 794 3.52 -24.56 -31.04
N GLU A 795 2.30 -24.70 -30.52
CA GLU A 795 1.83 -25.79 -29.64
C GLU A 795 2.37 -25.76 -28.20
N GLU A 796 3.29 -24.86 -27.85
CA GLU A 796 3.71 -24.69 -26.46
C GLU A 796 2.62 -24.06 -25.57
N MET A 797 2.69 -24.41 -24.28
CA MET A 797 1.71 -23.97 -23.29
C MET A 797 2.08 -22.61 -22.71
N VAL A 798 1.13 -21.68 -22.75
CA VAL A 798 1.19 -20.35 -22.17
C VAL A 798 0.33 -20.30 -20.91
N PRO A 799 0.93 -20.26 -19.70
CA PRO A 799 0.17 -20.16 -18.47
C PRO A 799 -0.42 -18.76 -18.33
N CYS A 800 -1.74 -18.67 -18.30
CA CYS A 800 -2.45 -17.40 -18.32
C CYS A 800 -3.78 -17.42 -17.58
N PHE A 801 -4.38 -16.24 -17.41
CA PHE A 801 -5.72 -16.07 -16.88
C PHE A 801 -6.36 -14.79 -17.43
N VAL A 802 -7.68 -14.78 -17.57
CA VAL A 802 -8.42 -13.58 -17.97
C VAL A 802 -8.65 -12.64 -16.77
N ARG A 803 -8.51 -11.34 -17.00
CA ARG A 803 -8.88 -10.27 -16.08
C ARG A 803 -9.91 -9.38 -16.78
N GLY A 804 -11.14 -9.41 -16.28
CA GLY A 804 -12.19 -8.51 -16.73
C GLY A 804 -11.85 -7.03 -16.52
N ALA A 805 -12.20 -6.20 -17.50
CA ALA A 805 -12.05 -4.74 -17.48
C ALA A 805 -13.42 -4.08 -17.73
N PRO A 806 -14.36 -4.12 -16.77
CA PRO A 806 -15.73 -3.66 -16.98
C PRO A 806 -15.84 -2.16 -17.34
N THR A 807 -14.85 -1.36 -16.96
CA THR A 807 -14.75 0.07 -17.27
C THR A 807 -14.17 0.35 -18.66
N PHE A 808 -13.73 -0.67 -19.40
CA PHE A 808 -13.13 -0.52 -20.73
C PHE A 808 -13.82 -1.43 -21.77
N ARG A 809 -15.15 -1.52 -21.72
CA ARG A 809 -15.97 -2.29 -22.67
C ARG A 809 -16.73 -1.36 -23.61
N LEU A 810 -17.17 -1.89 -24.75
CA LEU A 810 -18.08 -1.18 -25.65
C LEU A 810 -19.36 -0.74 -24.93
N PRO A 811 -19.99 0.39 -25.33
CA PRO A 811 -21.23 0.85 -24.73
C PRO A 811 -22.36 -0.16 -24.96
N LYS A 812 -23.27 -0.28 -23.99
CA LYS A 812 -24.48 -1.10 -24.15
C LYS A 812 -25.44 -0.52 -25.21
N ASP A 813 -25.46 0.81 -25.38
CA ASP A 813 -26.22 1.44 -26.47
C ASP A 813 -25.37 1.46 -27.75
N HIS A 814 -25.73 0.61 -28.71
CA HIS A 814 -25.06 0.49 -30.01
C HIS A 814 -25.11 1.79 -30.85
N ARG A 815 -25.99 2.75 -30.51
CA ARG A 815 -26.10 4.03 -31.22
C ARG A 815 -25.17 5.10 -30.66
N ALA A 816 -24.55 4.89 -29.50
CA ALA A 816 -23.64 5.86 -28.91
C ALA A 816 -22.33 5.96 -29.74
N PRO A 817 -21.91 7.17 -30.15
CA PRO A 817 -20.67 7.36 -30.90
C PRO A 817 -19.45 7.08 -30.02
N CYS A 818 -18.39 6.50 -30.60
CA CYS A 818 -17.17 6.15 -29.88
C CYS A 818 -15.94 6.74 -30.57
N ILE A 819 -15.07 7.40 -29.79
CA ILE A 819 -13.76 7.89 -30.24
C ILE A 819 -12.67 7.04 -29.57
N LEU A 820 -11.87 6.34 -30.36
CA LEU A 820 -10.84 5.43 -29.90
C LEU A 820 -9.46 6.06 -30.11
N VAL A 821 -8.72 6.33 -29.03
CA VAL A 821 -7.41 7.01 -29.06
C VAL A 821 -6.34 6.08 -28.49
N GLY A 822 -5.40 5.65 -29.32
CA GLY A 822 -4.34 4.74 -28.86
C GLY A 822 -3.20 4.62 -29.85
N PRO A 823 -2.00 5.17 -29.55
CA PRO A 823 -0.82 4.97 -30.37
C PRO A 823 -0.10 3.65 -30.07
N GLY A 824 0.60 3.11 -31.07
CA GLY A 824 1.37 1.88 -30.95
C GLY A 824 0.51 0.70 -30.47
N THR A 825 0.97 -0.03 -29.45
CA THR A 825 0.21 -1.14 -28.87
C THR A 825 -1.05 -0.72 -28.13
N GLY A 826 -1.29 0.58 -27.91
CA GLY A 826 -2.57 1.08 -27.41
C GLY A 826 -3.75 0.80 -28.36
N ILE A 827 -3.50 0.36 -29.59
CA ILE A 827 -4.54 -0.11 -30.52
C ILE A 827 -5.09 -1.51 -30.14
N ALA A 828 -4.41 -2.25 -29.27
CA ALA A 828 -4.73 -3.65 -28.95
C ALA A 828 -6.22 -3.90 -28.61
N PRO A 829 -6.81 -3.25 -27.58
CA PRO A 829 -8.22 -3.51 -27.26
C PRO A 829 -9.16 -3.03 -28.36
N PHE A 830 -8.79 -1.99 -29.13
CA PHE A 830 -9.62 -1.49 -30.21
C PHE A 830 -9.78 -2.50 -31.35
N ARG A 831 -8.78 -3.38 -31.55
CA ARG A 831 -8.91 -4.49 -32.50
C ARG A 831 -10.09 -5.39 -32.16
N SER A 832 -10.24 -5.74 -30.88
CA SER A 832 -11.42 -6.49 -30.41
C SER A 832 -12.74 -5.72 -30.60
N PHE A 833 -12.72 -4.39 -30.47
CA PHE A 833 -13.93 -3.57 -30.63
C PHE A 833 -14.42 -3.51 -32.07
N TRP A 834 -13.53 -3.30 -33.05
CA TRP A 834 -13.95 -3.25 -34.45
C TRP A 834 -14.30 -4.64 -34.99
N GLU A 835 -13.63 -5.69 -34.53
CA GLU A 835 -14.02 -7.07 -34.84
C GLU A 835 -15.42 -7.39 -34.30
N GLN A 836 -15.72 -7.02 -33.05
CA GLN A 836 -17.04 -7.23 -32.47
C GLN A 836 -18.13 -6.48 -33.24
N LYS A 837 -17.93 -5.19 -33.53
CA LYS A 837 -18.92 -4.42 -34.29
C LYS A 837 -19.13 -4.95 -35.70
N LEU A 838 -18.07 -5.47 -36.33
CA LEU A 838 -18.17 -6.10 -37.64
C LEU A 838 -19.03 -7.36 -37.57
N PHE A 839 -18.81 -8.20 -36.56
CA PHE A 839 -19.59 -9.41 -36.32
C PHE A 839 -21.07 -9.11 -36.04
N ASP A 840 -21.35 -8.16 -35.15
CA ASP A 840 -22.71 -7.73 -34.79
C ASP A 840 -23.49 -7.26 -36.05
N TYR A 841 -22.80 -6.60 -36.99
CA TYR A 841 -23.39 -6.18 -38.26
C TYR A 841 -23.62 -7.35 -39.22
N GLU A 842 -22.60 -8.18 -39.46
CA GLU A 842 -22.64 -9.25 -40.46
C GLU A 842 -23.57 -10.40 -40.06
N ARG A 843 -23.64 -10.74 -38.76
CA ARG A 843 -24.44 -11.87 -38.27
C ARG A 843 -25.81 -11.47 -37.77
N ASP A 844 -25.88 -10.44 -36.94
CA ASP A 844 -27.09 -10.09 -36.20
C ASP A 844 -27.83 -8.88 -36.83
N GLY A 845 -27.28 -8.28 -37.88
CA GLY A 845 -27.86 -7.14 -38.59
C GLY A 845 -27.89 -5.84 -37.78
N ILE A 846 -27.12 -5.77 -36.69
CA ILE A 846 -27.12 -4.63 -35.77
C ILE A 846 -26.34 -3.47 -36.39
N LYS A 847 -27.07 -2.45 -36.86
CA LYS A 847 -26.46 -1.19 -37.32
C LYS A 847 -26.02 -0.33 -36.12
N SER A 848 -24.77 -0.50 -35.73
CA SER A 848 -24.11 0.34 -34.72
C SER A 848 -23.70 1.70 -35.28
N CYS A 849 -23.59 2.72 -34.42
CA CYS A 849 -23.00 4.00 -34.81
C CYS A 849 -21.51 3.80 -35.17
N PRO A 850 -21.04 4.27 -36.35
CA PRO A 850 -19.64 4.13 -36.75
C PRO A 850 -18.68 4.85 -35.80
N MET A 851 -17.53 4.24 -35.52
CA MET A 851 -16.52 4.77 -34.58
C MET A 851 -15.51 5.68 -35.28
N ILE A 852 -14.73 6.43 -34.50
CA ILE A 852 -13.56 7.18 -35.01
C ILE A 852 -12.29 6.61 -34.37
N LEU A 853 -11.30 6.23 -35.18
CA LEU A 853 -9.99 5.80 -34.69
C LEU A 853 -8.97 6.93 -34.82
N VAL A 854 -8.27 7.23 -33.73
CA VAL A 854 -7.13 8.14 -33.65
C VAL A 854 -5.90 7.32 -33.25
N PHE A 855 -5.21 6.81 -34.26
CA PHE A 855 -4.01 5.99 -34.12
C PHE A 855 -2.74 6.85 -34.21
N GLY A 856 -1.62 6.35 -33.68
CA GLY A 856 -0.33 7.00 -33.83
C GLY A 856 0.83 6.02 -33.88
N CYS A 857 1.78 6.26 -34.78
CA CYS A 857 3.00 5.47 -34.91
C CYS A 857 4.19 6.34 -35.34
N ARG A 858 5.34 5.75 -35.67
CA ARG A 858 6.52 6.51 -36.12
C ARG A 858 6.46 6.81 -37.61
N GLN A 859 6.27 5.78 -38.42
CA GLN A 859 6.33 5.85 -39.88
C GLN A 859 5.25 4.99 -40.54
N SER A 860 4.68 5.52 -41.62
CA SER A 860 3.53 4.96 -42.33
C SER A 860 3.77 3.59 -42.98
N GLN A 861 5.03 3.27 -43.30
CA GLN A 861 5.44 2.04 -43.98
C GLN A 861 6.16 1.04 -43.05
N ILE A 862 6.39 1.39 -41.78
CA ILE A 862 7.17 0.56 -40.85
C ILE A 862 6.31 0.02 -39.72
N ASP A 863 5.65 0.90 -38.95
CA ASP A 863 5.00 0.55 -37.69
C ASP A 863 3.51 0.92 -37.64
N HIS A 864 2.89 1.08 -38.81
CA HIS A 864 1.44 1.21 -38.93
C HIS A 864 0.77 -0.17 -38.88
N ILE A 865 0.79 -0.77 -37.71
CA ILE A 865 0.20 -2.10 -37.45
C ILE A 865 -1.33 -2.08 -37.71
N TYR A 866 -1.86 -3.18 -38.26
CA TYR A 866 -3.29 -3.35 -38.60
C TYR A 866 -3.86 -2.31 -39.59
N LYS A 867 -3.02 -1.69 -40.42
CA LYS A 867 -3.45 -0.68 -41.39
C LYS A 867 -4.48 -1.21 -42.37
N GLU A 868 -4.24 -2.38 -42.95
CA GLU A 868 -5.16 -3.00 -43.91
C GLU A 868 -6.47 -3.42 -43.25
N GLU A 869 -6.42 -3.99 -42.04
CA GLU A 869 -7.61 -4.36 -41.26
C GLU A 869 -8.49 -3.15 -40.93
N THR A 870 -7.89 -2.04 -40.49
CA THR A 870 -8.64 -0.82 -40.15
C THR A 870 -9.26 -0.18 -41.40
N ILE A 871 -8.56 -0.19 -42.54
CA ILE A 871 -9.12 0.26 -43.83
C ILE A 871 -10.30 -0.62 -44.25
N GLN A 872 -10.20 -1.94 -44.10
CA GLN A 872 -11.31 -2.86 -44.39
C GLN A 872 -12.50 -2.60 -43.47
N ALA A 873 -12.27 -2.38 -42.17
CA ALA A 873 -13.32 -2.04 -41.22
C ALA A 873 -13.99 -0.69 -41.57
N LYS A 874 -13.23 0.31 -42.06
CA LYS A 874 -13.81 1.56 -42.59
C LYS A 874 -14.68 1.32 -43.83
N ASN A 875 -14.22 0.49 -44.77
CA ASN A 875 -14.99 0.17 -45.97
C ASN A 875 -16.30 -0.57 -45.66
N LYS A 876 -16.37 -1.27 -44.53
CA LYS A 876 -17.57 -1.93 -44.01
C LYS A 876 -18.37 -1.06 -43.02
N GLU A 877 -18.13 0.26 -43.01
CA GLU A 877 -18.84 1.25 -42.20
C GLU A 877 -18.71 1.08 -40.67
N VAL A 878 -17.76 0.26 -40.18
CA VAL A 878 -17.47 0.16 -38.73
C VAL A 878 -16.80 1.43 -38.22
N PHE A 879 -15.93 2.03 -39.05
CA PHE A 879 -15.31 3.32 -38.80
C PHE A 879 -15.88 4.40 -39.71
N LYS A 880 -16.26 5.54 -39.13
CA LYS A 880 -16.57 6.78 -39.86
C LYS A 880 -15.29 7.33 -40.47
N GLU A 881 -14.27 7.48 -39.64
CA GLU A 881 -12.98 8.05 -40.03
C GLU A 881 -11.80 7.40 -39.31
N LEU A 882 -10.66 7.39 -40.00
CA LEU A 882 -9.39 6.89 -39.51
C LEU A 882 -8.38 8.03 -39.56
N TYR A 883 -7.85 8.41 -38.39
CA TYR A 883 -6.79 9.39 -38.28
C TYR A 883 -5.51 8.74 -37.77
N THR A 884 -4.38 9.11 -38.38
CA THR A 884 -3.06 8.62 -37.96
C THR A 884 -2.10 9.77 -37.73
N ALA A 885 -1.46 9.77 -36.56
CA ALA A 885 -0.35 10.66 -36.23
C ALA A 885 1.00 9.96 -36.48
N TYR A 886 1.85 10.55 -37.32
CA TYR A 886 3.20 10.03 -37.56
C TYR A 886 4.24 10.90 -36.87
N SER A 887 5.03 10.29 -35.99
CA SER A 887 6.00 11.01 -35.15
C SER A 887 7.41 11.10 -35.72
N ARG A 888 7.74 10.32 -36.77
CA ARG A 888 9.08 10.26 -37.38
C ARG A 888 9.04 10.06 -38.91
N GLU A 889 7.96 10.51 -39.55
CA GLU A 889 7.83 10.43 -41.01
C GLU A 889 8.83 11.40 -41.68
N PRO A 890 9.71 10.93 -42.58
CA PRO A 890 10.64 11.80 -43.28
C PRO A 890 9.92 12.92 -44.04
N GLY A 891 10.40 14.16 -43.89
CA GLY A 891 9.82 15.33 -44.59
C GLY A 891 8.48 15.83 -44.05
N ARG A 892 7.98 15.31 -42.91
CA ARG A 892 6.76 15.83 -42.25
C ARG A 892 7.05 16.24 -40.80
N PRO A 893 6.30 17.23 -40.24
CA PRO A 893 6.42 17.57 -38.84
C PRO A 893 5.96 16.41 -37.96
N LYS A 894 6.62 16.28 -36.80
CA LYS A 894 6.28 15.30 -35.77
C LYS A 894 4.88 15.56 -35.24
N LYS A 895 3.99 14.58 -35.36
CA LYS A 895 2.62 14.63 -34.82
C LYS A 895 2.36 13.50 -33.85
N TYR A 896 1.54 13.78 -32.84
CA TYR A 896 0.96 12.80 -31.93
C TYR A 896 -0.57 12.80 -31.99
N VAL A 897 -1.18 11.86 -31.26
CA VAL A 897 -2.65 11.70 -31.22
C VAL A 897 -3.36 12.92 -30.64
N GLN A 898 -2.76 13.59 -29.65
CA GLN A 898 -3.31 14.84 -29.11
C GLN A 898 -3.30 15.99 -30.13
N ASP A 899 -2.32 16.03 -31.04
CA ASP A 899 -2.30 17.04 -32.10
C ASP A 899 -3.42 16.78 -33.10
N VAL A 900 -3.69 15.51 -33.42
CA VAL A 900 -4.83 15.13 -34.27
C VAL A 900 -6.16 15.52 -33.64
N LEU A 901 -6.34 15.24 -32.34
CA LEU A 901 -7.55 15.62 -31.61
C LEU A 901 -7.77 17.13 -31.67
N ARG A 902 -6.72 17.91 -31.42
CA ARG A 902 -6.78 19.38 -31.41
C ARG A 902 -6.99 19.98 -32.80
N GLU A 903 -6.21 19.55 -33.79
CA GLU A 903 -6.19 20.17 -35.12
C GLU A 903 -7.35 19.74 -36.01
N LYS A 904 -7.83 18.49 -35.87
CA LYS A 904 -8.77 17.89 -36.82
C LYS A 904 -10.11 17.48 -36.23
N LEU A 905 -10.18 17.24 -34.92
CA LEU A 905 -11.34 16.62 -34.28
C LEU A 905 -11.93 17.44 -33.13
N SER A 906 -11.48 18.68 -32.90
CA SER A 906 -11.94 19.49 -31.76
C SER A 906 -13.48 19.61 -31.70
N GLU A 907 -14.12 19.94 -32.81
CA GLU A 907 -15.59 20.06 -32.88
C GLU A 907 -16.27 18.70 -32.71
N THR A 908 -15.78 17.67 -33.40
CA THR A 908 -16.34 16.31 -33.32
C THR A 908 -16.23 15.69 -31.92
N VAL A 909 -15.11 15.93 -31.23
CA VAL A 909 -14.92 15.48 -29.83
C VAL A 909 -15.93 16.18 -28.92
N TYR A 910 -16.13 17.49 -29.09
CA TYR A 910 -17.10 18.23 -28.30
C TYR A 910 -18.53 17.77 -28.56
N GLN A 911 -18.97 17.65 -29.82
CA GLN A 911 -20.30 17.16 -30.20
C GLN A 911 -20.55 15.75 -29.66
N CYS A 912 -19.60 14.82 -29.89
CA CYS A 912 -19.69 13.44 -29.42
C CYS A 912 -19.90 13.37 -27.90
N LEU A 913 -19.06 14.07 -27.11
CA LEU A 913 -19.12 13.99 -25.65
C LEU A 913 -20.29 14.79 -25.05
N ARG A 914 -20.63 15.95 -25.63
CA ARG A 914 -21.60 16.87 -25.04
C ARG A 914 -23.03 16.68 -25.52
N GLU A 915 -23.21 16.44 -26.82
CA GLU A 915 -24.52 16.50 -27.48
C GLU A 915 -25.06 15.11 -27.80
N GLU A 916 -24.19 14.19 -28.22
CA GLU A 916 -24.58 12.87 -28.73
C GLU A 916 -24.54 11.76 -27.68
N GLY A 917 -24.14 12.07 -26.44
CA GLY A 917 -24.03 11.05 -25.37
C GLY A 917 -22.90 10.04 -25.60
N GLY A 918 -21.91 10.37 -26.45
CA GLY A 918 -20.84 9.48 -26.86
C GLY A 918 -19.77 9.20 -25.83
N HIS A 919 -18.87 8.29 -26.20
CA HIS A 919 -17.81 7.73 -25.39
C HIS A 919 -16.43 8.03 -25.99
N ILE A 920 -15.43 8.24 -25.14
CA ILE A 920 -14.02 8.32 -25.54
C ILE A 920 -13.21 7.26 -24.81
N TYR A 921 -12.39 6.52 -25.55
CA TYR A 921 -11.52 5.47 -25.04
C TYR A 921 -10.06 5.86 -25.30
N VAL A 922 -9.25 5.89 -24.25
CA VAL A 922 -7.83 6.21 -24.32
C VAL A 922 -7.02 5.02 -23.82
N CYS A 923 -6.16 4.47 -24.68
CA CYS A 923 -5.37 3.28 -24.34
C CYS A 923 -3.89 3.46 -24.67
N GLY A 924 -3.02 3.05 -23.73
CA GLY A 924 -1.57 3.00 -23.93
C GLY A 924 -0.75 3.63 -22.80
N ASP A 925 0.25 4.43 -23.18
CA ASP A 925 1.20 5.04 -22.24
C ASP A 925 0.57 6.09 -21.32
N VAL A 926 1.00 6.14 -20.06
CA VAL A 926 0.48 7.08 -19.06
C VAL A 926 0.76 8.55 -19.40
N GLY A 927 1.93 8.86 -19.99
CA GLY A 927 2.26 10.21 -20.42
C GLY A 927 1.38 10.65 -21.59
N MET A 928 1.16 9.75 -22.55
CA MET A 928 0.24 9.97 -23.67
C MET A 928 -1.20 10.21 -23.19
N ALA A 929 -1.71 9.40 -22.26
CA ALA A 929 -3.05 9.57 -21.72
C ALA A 929 -3.22 10.92 -21.00
N GLY A 930 -2.20 11.35 -20.23
CA GLY A 930 -2.18 12.68 -19.61
C GLY A 930 -2.25 13.83 -20.63
N ASP A 931 -1.53 13.71 -21.76
CA ASP A 931 -1.56 14.71 -22.83
C ASP A 931 -2.91 14.73 -23.57
N VAL A 932 -3.53 13.56 -23.77
CA VAL A 932 -4.88 13.43 -24.35
C VAL A 932 -5.92 14.06 -23.42
N LEU A 933 -5.87 13.77 -22.11
CA LEU A 933 -6.76 14.35 -21.11
C LEU A 933 -6.71 15.89 -21.13
N LYS A 934 -5.50 16.46 -21.05
CA LYS A 934 -5.30 17.92 -21.13
C LYS A 934 -5.86 18.51 -22.43
N THR A 935 -5.67 17.79 -23.55
CA THR A 935 -6.15 18.25 -24.84
C THR A 935 -7.68 18.20 -24.94
N VAL A 936 -8.31 17.14 -24.45
CA VAL A 936 -9.78 17.04 -24.38
C VAL A 936 -10.35 18.10 -23.45
N GLN A 937 -9.73 18.36 -22.30
CA GLN A 937 -10.12 19.45 -21.40
C GLN A 937 -10.06 20.80 -22.10
N GLN A 938 -8.99 21.06 -22.86
CA GLN A 938 -8.86 22.29 -23.62
C GLN A 938 -9.89 22.40 -24.76
N ILE A 939 -10.24 21.30 -25.42
CA ILE A 939 -11.30 21.26 -26.44
C ILE A 939 -12.63 21.65 -25.82
N ILE A 940 -12.99 21.03 -24.69
CA ILE A 940 -14.26 21.29 -23.97
C ILE A 940 -14.33 22.74 -23.50
N LYS A 941 -13.22 23.27 -22.97
CA LYS A 941 -13.09 24.68 -22.59
C LYS A 941 -13.39 25.62 -23.76
N LEU A 942 -12.71 25.41 -24.89
CA LEU A 942 -12.80 26.29 -26.06
C LEU A 942 -14.15 26.20 -26.77
N GLN A 943 -14.65 24.99 -27.01
CA GLN A 943 -15.89 24.75 -27.75
C GLN A 943 -17.14 24.97 -26.88
N GLY A 944 -17.05 24.70 -25.58
CA GLY A 944 -18.14 24.90 -24.63
C GLY A 944 -18.17 26.26 -23.96
N ASN A 945 -17.26 27.17 -24.32
CA ASN A 945 -17.11 28.50 -23.74
C ASN A 945 -17.18 28.50 -22.19
N MET A 946 -16.46 27.57 -21.57
CA MET A 946 -16.46 27.37 -20.12
C MET A 946 -15.06 27.56 -19.53
N THR A 947 -14.96 27.67 -18.21
CA THR A 947 -13.65 27.79 -17.55
C THR A 947 -12.87 26.46 -17.60
N LEU A 948 -11.56 26.52 -17.34
CA LEU A 948 -10.74 25.31 -17.31
C LEU A 948 -11.15 24.37 -16.16
N GLU A 949 -11.61 24.93 -15.04
CA GLU A 949 -12.14 24.20 -13.89
C GLU A 949 -13.45 23.49 -14.25
N ASP A 950 -14.41 24.20 -14.86
CA ASP A 950 -15.68 23.60 -15.31
C ASP A 950 -15.47 22.47 -16.32
N ALA A 951 -14.54 22.66 -17.26
CA ALA A 951 -14.17 21.60 -18.21
C ALA A 951 -13.54 20.39 -17.50
N GLY A 952 -12.77 20.63 -16.43
CA GLY A 952 -12.22 19.57 -15.57
C GLY A 952 -13.30 18.80 -14.83
N PHE A 953 -14.24 19.50 -14.18
CA PHE A 953 -15.41 18.89 -13.53
C PHE A 953 -16.27 18.08 -14.51
N TYR A 954 -16.45 18.61 -15.73
CA TYR A 954 -17.23 17.91 -16.74
C TYR A 954 -16.57 16.59 -17.18
N ILE A 955 -15.24 16.56 -17.33
CA ILE A 955 -14.53 15.29 -17.60
C ILE A 955 -14.62 14.34 -16.41
N SER A 956 -14.55 14.83 -15.17
CA SER A 956 -14.76 13.97 -13.99
C SER A 956 -16.13 13.30 -14.05
N LYS A 957 -17.17 14.07 -14.37
CA LYS A 957 -18.52 13.55 -14.56
C LYS A 957 -18.58 12.49 -15.67
N LEU A 958 -17.88 12.69 -16.79
CA LEU A 958 -17.82 11.68 -17.87
C LEU A 958 -17.15 10.37 -17.41
N ARG A 959 -16.16 10.44 -16.50
CA ARG A 959 -15.56 9.23 -15.89
C ARG A 959 -16.55 8.54 -14.96
N ASP A 960 -17.26 9.29 -14.11
CA ASP A 960 -18.28 8.75 -13.18
C ASP A 960 -19.46 8.11 -13.94
N GLU A 961 -19.85 8.70 -15.07
CA GLU A 961 -20.87 8.15 -15.98
C GLU A 961 -20.37 6.98 -16.84
N ASN A 962 -19.09 6.58 -16.69
CA ASN A 962 -18.43 5.55 -17.50
C ASN A 962 -18.55 5.83 -19.02
N ARG A 963 -18.21 7.06 -19.41
CA ARG A 963 -18.17 7.56 -20.80
C ARG A 963 -16.79 8.08 -21.22
N TYR A 964 -15.89 8.31 -20.26
CA TYR A 964 -14.47 8.54 -20.50
C TYR A 964 -13.68 7.34 -19.94
N HIS A 965 -13.12 6.53 -20.82
CA HIS A 965 -12.49 5.25 -20.49
C HIS A 965 -10.98 5.31 -20.68
N GLU A 966 -10.23 4.78 -19.72
CA GLU A 966 -8.76 4.76 -19.74
C GLU A 966 -8.24 3.34 -19.45
N ASP A 967 -7.38 2.83 -20.34
CA ASP A 967 -6.63 1.58 -20.16
C ASP A 967 -5.12 1.86 -20.26
N ILE A 968 -4.47 1.98 -19.09
CA ILE A 968 -3.12 2.55 -18.97
C ILE A 968 -2.08 1.48 -18.66
N PHE A 969 -1.05 1.38 -19.51
CA PHE A 969 -0.01 0.34 -19.44
C PHE A 969 1.18 0.70 -18.54
N GLY A 970 1.19 1.91 -17.97
CA GLY A 970 2.34 2.51 -17.29
C GLY A 970 3.25 3.29 -18.27
N VAL A 971 4.53 3.45 -17.94
CA VAL A 971 5.52 4.16 -18.78
C VAL A 971 6.12 3.20 -19.81
N THR A 972 5.61 3.28 -21.04
CA THR A 972 5.95 2.37 -22.15
C THR A 972 6.49 3.10 -23.38
N LEU A 973 6.24 4.42 -23.47
CA LEU A 973 6.80 5.28 -24.51
C LEU A 973 7.93 6.14 -23.95
N ARG A 974 9.06 6.17 -24.65
CA ARG A 974 10.23 7.00 -24.30
C ARG A 974 10.70 6.81 -22.87
N THR A 975 10.64 5.58 -22.35
CA THR A 975 10.95 5.27 -20.95
C THR A 975 12.26 5.91 -20.50
N TYR A 976 13.35 5.79 -21.26
CA TYR A 976 14.62 6.45 -20.94
C TYR A 976 14.50 7.98 -20.83
N GLU A 977 13.95 8.64 -21.85
CA GLU A 977 13.85 10.10 -21.94
C GLU A 977 12.88 10.67 -20.90
N VAL A 978 11.75 9.99 -20.65
CA VAL A 978 10.73 10.39 -19.68
C VAL A 978 11.19 10.12 -18.26
N THR A 979 11.77 8.96 -17.96
CA THR A 979 12.31 8.65 -16.64
C THR A 979 13.51 9.53 -16.31
N ASN A 980 14.42 9.77 -17.25
CA ASN A 980 15.51 10.72 -17.03
C ASN A 980 15.02 12.15 -16.95
N ARG A 981 14.06 12.60 -17.78
CA ARG A 981 13.51 13.94 -17.63
C ARG A 981 12.81 14.11 -16.30
N LEU A 982 11.96 13.18 -15.86
CA LEU A 982 11.32 13.24 -14.55
C LEU A 982 12.35 13.21 -13.41
N ARG A 983 13.41 12.40 -13.55
CA ARG A 983 14.51 12.33 -12.59
C ARG A 983 15.32 13.61 -12.56
N SER A 984 15.71 14.13 -13.73
CA SER A 984 16.45 15.37 -13.90
C SER A 984 15.60 16.59 -13.60
N GLU A 985 14.30 16.60 -13.81
CA GLU A 985 13.37 17.65 -13.38
C GLU A 985 13.18 17.57 -11.87
N SER A 986 13.11 16.38 -11.28
CA SER A 986 13.08 16.25 -9.82
C SER A 986 14.42 16.68 -9.21
N ILE A 987 15.55 16.29 -9.80
CA ILE A 987 16.90 16.66 -9.35
C ILE A 987 17.19 18.14 -9.65
N ALA A 988 16.82 18.67 -10.82
CA ALA A 988 16.98 20.07 -11.19
C ALA A 988 16.00 20.96 -10.44
N TYR A 989 14.79 20.52 -10.11
CA TYR A 989 13.93 21.23 -9.16
C TYR A 989 14.56 21.25 -7.77
N ILE A 990 15.20 20.15 -7.35
CA ILE A 990 16.00 20.09 -6.12
C ILE A 990 17.28 20.94 -6.22
N GLU A 991 17.91 21.10 -7.39
CA GLU A 991 19.14 21.87 -7.60
C GLU A 991 18.90 23.35 -7.93
N GLU A 992 17.83 23.72 -8.63
CA GLU A 992 17.32 25.09 -8.80
C GLU A 992 16.81 25.61 -7.47
N SER A 993 16.11 24.78 -6.67
CA SER A 993 15.80 25.14 -5.27
C SER A 993 17.04 25.29 -4.38
N LYS A 994 18.23 24.84 -4.84
CA LYS A 994 19.54 25.08 -4.21
C LYS A 994 20.34 26.23 -4.84
N LYS A 995 20.04 26.63 -6.09
CA LYS A 995 20.72 27.75 -6.77
C LYS A 995 19.99 29.07 -6.52
N ASP A 996 18.67 29.05 -6.46
CA ASP A 996 17.86 30.19 -6.00
C ASP A 996 18.03 30.45 -4.48
N SER A 997 18.79 29.60 -3.77
CA SER A 997 19.26 29.85 -2.40
C SER A 997 20.70 30.37 -2.33
N ASP A 998 21.43 30.42 -3.47
CA ASP A 998 22.82 30.88 -3.58
C ASP A 998 22.98 32.20 -4.41
N GLU A 999 21.91 32.69 -5.07
CA GLU A 999 21.74 34.10 -5.55
C GLU A 999 20.76 34.86 -4.64
#